data_AF-A0A7S3PUD7-F1
#
_entry.id   AF-A0A7S3PUD7-F1
#
_cell.length_a   1.000
_cell.length_b   1.000
_cell.length_c   1.000
_cell.angle_alpha   90.00
_cell.angle_beta   90.00
_cell.angle_gamma   90.00
#
_symmetry.space_group_name_H-M   'P 1'
#
loop_
_entity.id
_entity.type
_entity.pdbx_description
1 polymer ?
#
loop_
_entity_poly.entity_id
_entity_poly.type
_entity_poly.pdbx_seq_one_letter_code
_entity_poly.pdbx_strand_id
1 'polypeptide(L)'
;MKITSTALSLLFLGNAQAFLPSHRRSTFHFLTTSGNNLGDTFSKTRLHYRNETVTDAQEIQDEISVKTIIFSELGLDHNAISLFGKGRMGTTGDKTLLGGKGANLAEMSRIGLSVPPGFTITTECCKQFCGVWNNEIPAELWEEVLESLKTVEEDMGRTFGDPENPLLLSVRSGAAVSMPGMMDTVLNLGMNDAVVEGLAKKSNNSRFAWDSYRRFLEMFGNVVLEIPRRLFEEEIENVKAQFDVSEDSDLTAFQLKIVVGRFKGVYTKMNLSFPVDVTEQLELAIGAVFKGWIGHRAVKYRDVENIRNLLGTAVNVQAMVFGNMGETSGTGVCFTRNPNNGDNKLFGEFLVNAQGEDVVAGIRTPRPISELESVMPDVFKEFKRNAAILEEFYADMQDIEFSIQEGTLFMLQTRNGKRSGEAAVKIAVDLVEEGLINERDALLKVLPEHLDQMLHPRFTVVESSEYQKAVISRGLPASPGAAVGRLAFTNEKVVDNKENGIPSILVRDETSPDDIEGMYSAEGILTARGGMTSHAAVVARGWGRPCVCGCTSLVIDEENGTMLITLEDGSQKTFKDGDTISLNGNTGEILQGAQEVAPPAIAGNLKTFMKWVDNVRDIEVYANADTPVDAKEARKNGAQGIGLCRTEHMFFLPERIMQVRRLILGNEEQTKEALRELVNFQRQDFEGIFKEMDGLPVTIRLLDPPLHEFLPSVEDISIMSSLSDQLGITKRELEHKVKSSEEINPMLGLRGCRLGITRPEIVEMQARAIIEATLNAINAGIDAKPDIMVPLVGKVEEFRSQAALIRSVAQTVFEERGQTCEFQVGTMIEIPRASLTAHEIAEEADFFSFGSNDLTQLTFGYSRDDVGTFVPSYLTQGILTDDPFVTLDVEGVGQLIQMTVEKGREVNPNLKIGVCGEHGGDPRSVRFFCNDADLSYVSCSPFRVPIARLAAAQACVEKNNA
;
A
#
# COMPACT_ATOMS: atom_id res chain seq x y z
N MET A 1 -2.72 -41.76 51.40
CA MET A 1 -1.69 -41.98 52.44
C MET A 1 -0.45 -41.21 52.03
N LYS A 2 -0.04 -40.21 52.82
CA LYS A 2 0.93 -40.29 53.94
C LYS A 2 2.38 -40.42 53.45
N ILE A 3 3.24 -39.40 53.58
CA ILE A 3 3.89 -38.87 54.82
C ILE A 3 5.07 -39.78 55.22
N THR A 4 6.32 -39.34 55.45
CA THR A 4 7.03 -38.01 55.38
C THR A 4 8.56 -38.31 55.28
N SER A 5 9.50 -37.35 55.29
CA SER A 5 10.15 -36.81 56.52
C SER A 5 11.66 -36.73 56.28
N THR A 6 12.52 -35.91 56.89
CA THR A 6 12.58 -34.49 57.38
C THR A 6 14.05 -34.35 57.89
N ALA A 7 14.69 -33.23 58.22
CA ALA A 7 14.42 -31.79 58.16
C ALA A 7 15.79 -31.06 58.16
N LEU A 8 15.81 -29.76 57.87
CA LEU A 8 16.43 -28.81 58.81
C LEU A 8 15.69 -27.47 58.72
N SER A 9 15.42 -26.84 59.86
CA SER A 9 14.50 -25.68 59.97
C SER A 9 14.70 -24.96 61.32
N LEU A 10 14.01 -23.82 61.49
CA LEU A 10 13.87 -23.01 62.73
C LEU A 10 15.09 -22.14 63.09
N LEU A 11 15.02 -20.96 63.72
CA LEU A 11 13.97 -19.93 64.04
C LEU A 11 14.76 -18.62 64.41
N PHE A 12 14.27 -17.37 64.59
CA PHE A 12 13.03 -16.71 65.07
C PHE A 12 12.85 -15.36 64.28
N LEU A 13 11.67 -14.80 63.95
CA LEU A 13 10.51 -14.25 64.71
C LEU A 13 10.75 -12.91 65.46
N GLY A 14 9.90 -11.86 65.25
CA GLY A 14 10.06 -10.55 65.97
C GLY A 14 9.19 -9.29 65.69
N ASN A 15 7.92 -9.39 65.27
CA ASN A 15 6.84 -8.35 65.17
C ASN A 15 7.05 -6.83 65.49
N ALA A 16 6.75 -5.97 64.49
CA ALA A 16 5.80 -4.82 64.44
C ALA A 16 5.67 -3.73 65.55
N GLN A 17 5.68 -2.43 65.14
CA GLN A 17 4.57 -1.45 65.37
C GLN A 17 4.67 -0.16 64.51
N ALA A 18 3.62 0.68 64.50
CA ALA A 18 3.31 1.74 63.52
C ALA A 18 3.80 3.16 63.86
N PHE A 19 3.70 4.12 62.91
CA PHE A 19 3.15 5.48 63.13
C PHE A 19 2.91 6.28 61.81
N LEU A 20 1.95 7.24 61.84
CA LEU A 20 1.68 8.28 60.81
C LEU A 20 2.38 9.62 61.17
N PRO A 21 2.55 10.57 60.23
CA PRO A 21 1.74 11.79 60.33
C PRO A 21 1.34 12.52 59.02
N SER A 22 0.32 13.37 59.18
CA SER A 22 -0.54 14.11 58.25
C SER A 22 -0.02 15.37 57.50
N HIS A 23 -0.65 15.63 56.34
CA HIS A 23 -1.19 16.92 55.81
C HIS A 23 -0.32 18.16 55.47
N ARG A 24 -0.43 18.61 54.20
CA ARG A 24 -0.80 19.97 53.65
C ARG A 24 -1.09 19.81 52.14
N ARG A 25 -2.11 20.35 51.44
CA ARG A 25 -3.38 21.10 51.69
C ARG A 25 -3.48 22.58 51.24
N SER A 26 -3.76 22.80 49.95
CA SER A 26 -4.38 24.02 49.33
C SER A 26 -5.07 23.61 48.01
N THR A 27 -6.36 23.82 47.67
CA THR A 27 -7.31 24.97 47.74
C THR A 27 -6.93 26.14 46.81
N PHE A 28 -7.80 26.78 46.02
CA PHE A 28 -9.29 26.80 45.87
C PHE A 28 -9.66 26.97 44.36
N HIS A 29 -10.90 27.07 43.84
CA HIS A 29 -12.30 26.97 44.34
C HIS A 29 -13.27 26.69 43.15
N PHE A 30 -14.49 26.20 43.41
CA PHE A 30 -15.73 26.90 43.00
C PHE A 30 -16.83 26.66 44.06
N LEU A 31 -17.95 27.39 43.98
CA LEU A 31 -18.95 27.53 45.06
C LEU A 31 -20.39 27.26 44.58
N THR A 32 -21.20 26.71 45.48
CA THR A 32 -22.67 26.74 45.40
C THR A 32 -23.25 27.43 46.64
N THR A 33 -24.21 28.33 46.42
CA THR A 33 -25.06 28.94 47.48
C THR A 33 -26.37 29.43 46.85
N SER A 34 -27.41 29.64 47.68
CA SER A 34 -28.81 29.59 47.23
C SER A 34 -29.64 30.86 47.53
N GLY A 35 -30.64 31.09 46.67
CA GLY A 35 -31.95 31.65 47.03
C GLY A 35 -32.16 33.17 46.99
N ASN A 36 -33.13 33.64 46.20
CA ASN A 36 -34.48 34.01 46.73
C ASN A 36 -35.44 34.65 45.71
N ASN A 37 -36.74 34.59 46.07
CA ASN A 37 -37.85 35.49 45.71
C ASN A 37 -38.55 35.45 44.33
N LEU A 38 -39.76 34.85 44.36
CA LEU A 38 -41.08 35.45 44.04
C LEU A 38 -41.40 35.95 42.61
N GLY A 39 -42.43 35.35 42.02
CA GLY A 39 -43.15 35.87 40.85
C GLY A 39 -44.34 34.97 40.42
N ASP A 40 -45.54 35.22 40.96
CA ASP A 40 -46.77 34.53 40.55
C ASP A 40 -47.23 34.95 39.14
N THR A 41 -47.78 34.02 38.34
CA THR A 41 -49.19 34.03 37.85
C THR A 41 -49.52 32.92 36.83
N PHE A 42 -50.79 32.46 36.85
CA PHE A 42 -51.64 31.86 35.79
C PHE A 42 -51.03 31.29 34.48
N SER A 43 -51.48 30.14 33.93
CA SER A 43 -52.50 29.17 34.36
C SER A 43 -52.55 27.89 33.50
N LYS A 44 -53.14 26.81 34.06
CA LYS A 44 -53.91 25.73 33.40
C LYS A 44 -53.65 25.43 31.91
N THR A 45 -53.21 24.20 31.65
CA THR A 45 -54.00 23.24 30.84
C THR A 45 -53.73 21.83 31.37
N ARG A 46 -54.80 21.02 31.54
CA ARG A 46 -54.68 19.57 31.80
C ARG A 46 -54.79 18.83 30.48
N LEU A 47 -53.92 17.86 30.26
CA LEU A 47 -54.19 16.70 29.41
C LEU A 47 -53.75 15.45 30.17
N HIS A 48 -54.60 14.43 30.19
CA HIS A 48 -54.28 13.14 30.80
C HIS A 48 -53.57 12.26 29.78
N TYR A 49 -52.38 11.77 30.14
CA TYR A 49 -51.93 10.43 29.78
C TYR A 49 -51.59 9.65 31.06
N ARG A 50 -51.61 8.32 30.98
CA ARG A 50 -51.44 7.43 32.14
C ARG A 50 -49.97 7.18 32.45
N ASN A 51 -49.70 6.78 33.70
CA ASN A 51 -48.41 6.20 34.08
C ASN A 51 -48.30 4.80 33.46
N GLU A 52 -47.43 4.62 32.48
CA GLU A 52 -47.13 3.31 31.88
C GLU A 52 -45.73 3.30 31.21
N THR A 53 -44.84 4.25 31.55
CA THR A 53 -43.55 4.49 30.87
C THR A 53 -42.40 4.85 31.82
N VAL A 54 -42.45 4.38 33.07
CA VAL A 54 -41.42 4.69 34.11
C VAL A 54 -40.67 3.44 34.58
N THR A 55 -41.19 2.25 34.34
CA THR A 55 -40.52 0.95 34.53
C THR A 55 -39.39 0.77 33.52
N ASP A 56 -39.74 0.87 32.24
CA ASP A 56 -38.94 0.42 31.10
C ASP A 56 -37.62 1.20 31.03
N ALA A 57 -37.68 2.51 31.26
CA ALA A 57 -36.50 3.39 31.27
C ALA A 57 -35.52 3.10 32.42
N GLN A 58 -35.99 2.45 33.49
CA GLN A 58 -35.16 2.09 34.65
C GLN A 58 -34.60 0.67 34.51
N GLU A 59 -35.40 -0.28 33.99
CA GLU A 59 -34.93 -1.63 33.64
C GLU A 59 -33.84 -1.59 32.55
N ILE A 60 -34.01 -0.77 31.49
CA ILE A 60 -32.98 -0.53 30.47
C ILE A 60 -31.69 0.04 31.08
N GLN A 61 -31.80 0.92 32.08
CA GLN A 61 -30.64 1.57 32.69
C GLN A 61 -29.87 0.63 33.63
N ASP A 62 -30.56 -0.27 34.32
CA ASP A 62 -29.94 -1.34 35.11
C ASP A 62 -29.33 -2.43 34.19
N GLU A 63 -29.99 -2.80 33.09
CA GLU A 63 -29.50 -3.79 32.12
C GLU A 63 -28.21 -3.35 31.42
N ILE A 64 -28.16 -2.09 30.95
CA ILE A 64 -26.93 -1.47 30.43
C ILE A 64 -25.82 -1.53 31.48
N SER A 65 -26.13 -1.21 32.75
CA SER A 65 -25.15 -1.22 33.84
C SER A 65 -24.60 -2.63 34.12
N VAL A 66 -25.41 -3.69 33.97
CA VAL A 66 -24.96 -5.08 34.12
C VAL A 66 -24.08 -5.52 32.95
N LYS A 67 -24.50 -5.29 31.69
CA LYS A 67 -23.69 -5.68 30.51
C LYS A 67 -22.33 -4.96 30.50
N THR A 68 -22.27 -3.68 30.88
CA THR A 68 -21.00 -2.94 31.04
C THR A 68 -20.04 -3.59 32.05
N ILE A 69 -20.54 -4.15 33.16
CA ILE A 69 -19.70 -4.84 34.15
C ILE A 69 -19.13 -6.14 33.55
N ILE A 70 -19.97 -6.96 32.91
CA ILE A 70 -19.57 -8.23 32.29
C ILE A 70 -18.48 -8.02 31.23
N PHE A 71 -18.64 -7.01 30.36
CA PHE A 71 -17.62 -6.69 29.35
C PHE A 71 -16.28 -6.25 29.96
N SER A 72 -16.32 -5.51 31.08
CA SER A 72 -15.09 -5.15 31.82
C SER A 72 -14.40 -6.36 32.47
N GLU A 73 -15.15 -7.40 32.87
CA GLU A 73 -14.59 -8.66 33.39
C GLU A 73 -14.03 -9.55 32.26
N LEU A 74 -14.58 -9.45 31.05
CA LEU A 74 -14.01 -10.05 29.82
C LEU A 74 -12.78 -9.29 29.27
N GLY A 75 -12.48 -8.10 29.80
CA GLY A 75 -11.37 -7.26 29.35
C GLY A 75 -11.65 -6.52 28.03
N LEU A 76 -12.91 -6.21 27.74
CA LEU A 76 -13.34 -5.42 26.59
C LEU A 76 -13.60 -3.97 27.02
N ASP A 77 -13.21 -3.01 26.19
CA ASP A 77 -13.48 -1.58 26.42
C ASP A 77 -14.85 -1.16 25.84
N HIS A 78 -15.41 -1.98 24.94
CA HIS A 78 -16.69 -1.76 24.25
C HIS A 78 -17.59 -3.02 24.30
N ASN A 79 -18.86 -2.87 23.88
CA ASN A 79 -19.78 -4.01 23.72
C ASN A 79 -19.19 -5.05 22.74
N ALA A 80 -19.34 -6.33 23.05
CA ALA A 80 -18.74 -7.40 22.25
C ALA A 80 -19.45 -7.64 20.90
N ILE A 81 -20.73 -7.28 20.78
CA ILE A 81 -21.55 -7.50 19.58
C ILE A 81 -22.30 -6.22 19.14
N SER A 82 -22.40 -6.02 17.82
CA SER A 82 -23.15 -4.95 17.15
C SER A 82 -24.14 -5.53 16.13
N LEU A 83 -25.45 -5.36 16.35
CA LEU A 83 -26.52 -5.80 15.45
C LEU A 83 -26.70 -4.86 14.24
N PHE A 84 -26.99 -5.42 13.07
CA PHE A 84 -27.34 -4.69 11.85
C PHE A 84 -28.55 -5.34 11.14
N GLY A 85 -29.30 -4.54 10.37
CA GLY A 85 -30.54 -4.99 9.72
C GLY A 85 -31.53 -3.86 9.45
N LYS A 86 -32.57 -4.17 8.68
CA LYS A 86 -33.54 -3.19 8.16
C LYS A 86 -34.25 -2.42 9.28
N GLY A 87 -33.94 -1.13 9.39
CA GLY A 87 -34.55 -0.22 10.37
C GLY A 87 -33.86 -0.18 11.73
N ARG A 88 -32.77 -0.92 11.93
CA ARG A 88 -31.94 -0.86 13.14
C ARG A 88 -30.98 0.33 13.06
N MET A 89 -31.18 1.34 13.90
CA MET A 89 -30.18 2.39 14.12
C MET A 89 -29.15 1.90 15.15
N GLY A 90 -28.22 1.06 14.67
CA GLY A 90 -27.11 0.55 15.48
C GLY A 90 -26.05 1.61 15.77
N THR A 91 -24.98 1.18 16.42
CA THR A 91 -23.74 1.95 16.60
C THR A 91 -23.19 2.45 15.26
N THR A 92 -22.54 3.62 15.28
CA THR A 92 -21.84 4.19 14.12
C THR A 92 -20.77 3.23 13.59
N GLY A 93 -20.52 3.26 12.28
CA GLY A 93 -19.58 2.36 11.59
C GLY A 93 -18.11 2.60 11.93
N ASP A 94 -17.69 2.32 13.17
CA ASP A 94 -16.30 2.31 13.57
C ASP A 94 -15.57 1.10 12.97
N LYS A 95 -14.70 1.37 12.00
CA LYS A 95 -13.91 0.37 11.30
C LYS A 95 -12.85 -0.28 12.19
N THR A 96 -12.40 0.37 13.27
CA THR A 96 -11.40 -0.19 14.18
C THR A 96 -12.00 -1.31 15.04
N LEU A 97 -13.25 -1.14 15.49
CA LEU A 97 -13.98 -2.08 16.35
C LEU A 97 -14.78 -3.13 15.57
N LEU A 98 -15.51 -2.71 14.51
CA LEU A 98 -16.39 -3.59 13.72
C LEU A 98 -15.72 -4.15 12.45
N GLY A 99 -14.48 -3.76 12.19
CA GLY A 99 -13.83 -4.00 10.90
C GLY A 99 -14.47 -3.21 9.76
N GLY A 100 -13.80 -3.17 8.60
CA GLY A 100 -14.30 -2.47 7.42
C GLY A 100 -15.65 -3.01 6.91
N LYS A 101 -15.89 -4.33 7.04
CA LYS A 101 -17.15 -4.95 6.61
C LYS A 101 -18.30 -4.67 7.58
N GLY A 102 -18.10 -4.86 8.89
CA GLY A 102 -19.15 -4.68 9.90
C GLY A 102 -19.58 -3.22 10.02
N ALA A 103 -18.62 -2.29 9.98
CA ALA A 103 -18.90 -0.86 9.87
C ALA A 103 -19.77 -0.52 8.67
N ASN A 104 -19.41 -1.01 7.47
CA ASN A 104 -20.15 -0.71 6.26
C ASN A 104 -21.54 -1.41 6.22
N LEU A 105 -21.70 -2.59 6.84
CA LEU A 105 -22.99 -3.26 7.04
C LEU A 105 -23.93 -2.48 7.97
N ALA A 106 -23.40 -1.95 9.07
CA ALA A 106 -24.14 -1.08 9.98
C ALA A 106 -24.57 0.22 9.29
N GLU A 107 -23.67 0.88 8.56
CA GLU A 107 -23.97 2.10 7.81
C GLU A 107 -24.99 1.89 6.68
N MET A 108 -24.87 0.82 5.88
CA MET A 108 -25.87 0.45 4.86
C MET A 108 -27.26 0.21 5.48
N SER A 109 -27.32 -0.40 6.66
CA SER A 109 -28.56 -0.62 7.41
C SER A 109 -29.15 0.71 7.91
N ARG A 110 -28.30 1.59 8.44
CA ARG A 110 -28.66 2.91 8.99
C ARG A 110 -29.22 3.86 7.92
N ILE A 111 -28.68 3.82 6.70
CA ILE A 111 -29.21 4.61 5.56
C ILE A 111 -30.41 3.94 4.85
N GLY A 112 -30.89 2.80 5.37
CA GLY A 112 -32.15 2.18 4.94
C GLY A 112 -32.08 1.30 3.70
N LEU A 113 -30.90 0.76 3.35
CA LEU A 113 -30.77 -0.22 2.27
C LEU A 113 -31.26 -1.62 2.71
N SER A 114 -31.58 -2.45 1.73
CA SER A 114 -32.02 -3.84 1.90
C SER A 114 -30.85 -4.76 2.31
N VAL A 115 -30.31 -4.59 3.51
CA VAL A 115 -29.25 -5.44 4.07
C VAL A 115 -29.89 -6.64 4.80
N PRO A 116 -29.45 -7.89 4.54
CA PRO A 116 -29.88 -9.05 5.34
C PRO A 116 -29.44 -8.88 6.81
N PRO A 117 -30.33 -9.15 7.79
CA PRO A 117 -30.03 -8.94 9.21
C PRO A 117 -28.91 -9.85 9.71
N GLY A 118 -28.22 -9.39 10.74
CA GLY A 118 -27.04 -10.06 11.29
C GLY A 118 -26.42 -9.28 12.45
N PHE A 119 -25.24 -9.73 12.87
CA PHE A 119 -24.45 -9.07 13.89
C PHE A 119 -22.95 -9.21 13.64
N THR A 120 -22.18 -8.25 14.16
CA THR A 120 -20.71 -8.23 14.10
C THR A 120 -20.15 -8.40 15.51
N ILE A 121 -19.32 -9.43 15.72
CA ILE A 121 -18.50 -9.62 16.92
C ILE A 121 -17.19 -8.82 16.74
N THR A 122 -16.78 -8.05 17.74
CA THR A 122 -15.74 -7.01 17.60
C THR A 122 -14.30 -7.54 17.45
N THR A 123 -13.41 -6.68 16.95
CA THR A 123 -11.96 -6.92 16.89
C THR A 123 -11.30 -7.08 18.26
N GLU A 124 -11.89 -6.49 19.32
CA GLU A 124 -11.44 -6.68 20.71
C GLU A 124 -11.63 -8.14 21.17
N CYS A 125 -12.72 -8.78 20.77
CA CYS A 125 -12.94 -10.20 21.03
C CYS A 125 -11.87 -11.07 20.35
N CYS A 126 -11.44 -10.73 19.13
CA CYS A 126 -10.33 -11.41 18.46
C CYS A 126 -9.00 -11.23 19.22
N LYS A 127 -8.73 -10.02 19.70
CA LYS A 127 -7.52 -9.71 20.51
C LYS A 127 -7.49 -10.54 21.79
N GLN A 128 -8.61 -10.63 22.51
CA GLN A 128 -8.69 -11.42 23.73
C GLN A 128 -8.69 -12.92 23.46
N PHE A 129 -9.36 -13.39 22.40
CA PHE A 129 -9.34 -14.79 21.97
C PHE A 129 -7.93 -15.31 21.69
N CYS A 130 -7.15 -14.56 20.90
CA CYS A 130 -5.76 -14.94 20.56
C CYS A 130 -4.76 -14.70 21.71
N GLY A 131 -5.13 -13.97 22.77
CA GLY A 131 -4.21 -13.52 23.83
C GLY A 131 -4.48 -14.13 25.21
N VAL A 132 -5.70 -13.98 25.73
CA VAL A 132 -6.07 -14.27 27.13
C VAL A 132 -7.02 -15.46 27.24
N TRP A 133 -7.95 -15.64 26.31
CA TRP A 133 -8.94 -16.74 26.32
C TRP A 133 -8.40 -18.05 25.72
N ASN A 134 -7.09 -18.17 25.48
CA ASN A 134 -6.41 -19.39 24.99
C ASN A 134 -6.95 -20.01 23.68
N ASN A 135 -7.61 -19.22 22.82
CA ASN A 135 -8.35 -19.66 21.62
C ASN A 135 -9.66 -20.43 21.91
N GLU A 136 -10.28 -20.19 23.06
CA GLU A 136 -11.62 -20.63 23.43
C GLU A 136 -12.58 -19.41 23.50
N ILE A 137 -13.89 -19.63 23.34
CA ILE A 137 -14.91 -18.57 23.44
C ILE A 137 -15.48 -18.59 24.87
N PRO A 138 -15.44 -17.47 25.63
CA PRO A 138 -16.00 -17.44 26.98
C PRO A 138 -17.53 -17.55 26.95
N ALA A 139 -18.12 -18.16 27.98
CA ALA A 139 -19.55 -18.47 28.05
C ALA A 139 -20.41 -17.20 28.01
N GLU A 140 -19.93 -16.13 28.61
CA GLU A 140 -20.58 -14.82 28.68
C GLU A 140 -20.72 -14.18 27.27
N LEU A 141 -19.70 -14.32 26.42
CA LEU A 141 -19.77 -13.91 25.01
C LEU A 141 -20.70 -14.83 24.21
N TRP A 142 -20.70 -16.12 24.51
CA TRP A 142 -21.56 -17.10 23.82
C TRP A 142 -23.05 -16.88 24.11
N GLU A 143 -23.42 -16.50 25.33
CA GLU A 143 -24.80 -16.11 25.67
C GLU A 143 -25.25 -14.88 24.85
N GLU A 144 -24.39 -13.87 24.67
CA GLU A 144 -24.70 -12.70 23.83
C GLU A 144 -24.80 -13.04 22.33
N VAL A 145 -23.98 -13.98 21.83
CA VAL A 145 -24.11 -14.51 20.45
C VAL A 145 -25.47 -15.19 20.26
N LEU A 146 -25.95 -15.94 21.25
CA LEU A 146 -27.25 -16.63 21.20
C LEU A 146 -28.44 -15.67 21.39
N GLU A 147 -28.29 -14.58 22.15
CA GLU A 147 -29.26 -13.47 22.23
C GLU A 147 -29.35 -12.72 20.89
N SER A 148 -28.20 -12.42 20.29
CA SER A 148 -28.10 -11.77 18.98
C SER A 148 -28.64 -12.65 17.85
N LEU A 149 -28.47 -13.97 17.93
CA LEU A 149 -29.03 -14.92 16.96
C LEU A 149 -30.56 -14.94 17.00
N LYS A 150 -31.20 -15.03 18.17
CA LYS A 150 -32.68 -14.95 18.30
C LYS A 150 -33.22 -13.67 17.67
N THR A 151 -32.50 -12.57 17.85
CA THR A 151 -32.82 -11.27 17.27
C THR A 151 -32.81 -11.29 15.73
N VAL A 152 -31.96 -12.11 15.10
CA VAL A 152 -31.93 -12.36 13.64
C VAL A 152 -33.02 -13.36 13.22
N GLU A 153 -33.35 -14.36 14.06
CA GLU A 153 -34.47 -15.29 13.83
C GLU A 153 -35.82 -14.54 13.75
N GLU A 154 -36.03 -13.58 14.65
CA GLU A 154 -37.20 -12.70 14.69
C GLU A 154 -37.28 -11.79 13.44
N ASP A 155 -36.19 -11.09 13.09
CA ASP A 155 -36.13 -10.23 11.90
C ASP A 155 -36.39 -11.00 10.60
N MET A 156 -35.98 -12.27 10.51
CA MET A 156 -36.16 -13.12 9.34
C MET A 156 -37.47 -13.92 9.34
N GLY A 157 -38.12 -14.08 10.50
CA GLY A 157 -39.23 -15.02 10.69
C GLY A 157 -38.85 -16.47 10.42
N ARG A 158 -37.64 -16.89 10.80
CA ARG A 158 -37.06 -18.23 10.55
C ARG A 158 -36.21 -18.71 11.72
N THR A 159 -36.17 -20.00 11.97
CA THR A 159 -35.46 -20.57 13.13
C THR A 159 -34.22 -21.35 12.69
N PHE A 160 -33.11 -21.15 13.41
CA PHE A 160 -31.82 -21.76 13.13
C PHE A 160 -31.85 -23.26 13.47
N GLY A 161 -31.56 -24.10 12.48
CA GLY A 161 -31.64 -25.55 12.60
C GLY A 161 -33.05 -26.17 12.54
N ASP A 162 -34.13 -25.37 12.42
CA ASP A 162 -35.48 -25.91 12.20
C ASP A 162 -35.61 -26.51 10.78
N PRO A 163 -35.97 -27.80 10.63
CA PRO A 163 -36.18 -28.39 9.33
C PRO A 163 -37.36 -27.81 8.53
N GLU A 164 -38.43 -27.31 9.16
CA GLU A 164 -39.60 -26.85 8.39
C GLU A 164 -39.50 -25.37 7.99
N ASN A 165 -38.85 -24.52 8.78
CA ASN A 165 -38.63 -23.10 8.50
C ASN A 165 -37.16 -22.63 8.72
N PRO A 166 -36.17 -23.22 8.03
CA PRO A 166 -34.76 -23.01 8.33
C PRO A 166 -34.26 -21.59 8.07
N LEU A 167 -33.64 -21.00 9.11
CA LEU A 167 -32.62 -19.97 8.98
C LEU A 167 -31.27 -20.65 8.69
N LEU A 168 -30.53 -20.11 7.71
CA LEU A 168 -29.14 -20.44 7.46
C LEU A 168 -28.32 -19.15 7.52
N LEU A 169 -27.05 -19.25 7.88
CA LEU A 169 -26.15 -18.13 8.14
C LEU A 169 -24.93 -18.15 7.20
N SER A 170 -24.32 -16.98 7.03
CA SER A 170 -22.93 -16.85 6.60
C SER A 170 -22.08 -16.26 7.72
N VAL A 171 -20.84 -16.71 7.82
CA VAL A 171 -19.84 -16.21 8.77
C VAL A 171 -18.68 -15.64 7.96
N ARG A 172 -18.45 -14.33 8.09
CA ARG A 172 -17.56 -13.52 7.24
C ARG A 172 -16.53 -12.76 8.10
N SER A 173 -15.25 -13.01 7.87
CA SER A 173 -14.14 -12.22 8.43
C SER A 173 -14.19 -10.74 8.01
N GLY A 174 -13.66 -9.83 8.83
CA GLY A 174 -13.42 -8.45 8.43
C GLY A 174 -12.52 -7.68 9.41
N ALA A 175 -11.27 -7.43 9.04
CA ALA A 175 -10.39 -6.52 9.78
C ALA A 175 -10.67 -5.04 9.45
N ALA A 176 -10.09 -4.11 10.21
CA ALA A 176 -10.24 -2.66 9.99
C ALA A 176 -9.74 -2.20 8.62
N VAL A 177 -8.60 -2.75 8.19
CA VAL A 177 -8.06 -2.61 6.82
C VAL A 177 -8.55 -3.78 5.98
N SER A 178 -8.93 -3.51 4.72
CA SER A 178 -9.40 -4.54 3.80
C SER A 178 -8.25 -5.45 3.35
N MET A 179 -8.26 -6.71 3.78
CA MET A 179 -7.35 -7.78 3.34
C MET A 179 -8.10 -8.72 2.37
N PRO A 180 -8.08 -8.51 1.04
CA PRO A 180 -8.89 -9.28 0.09
C PRO A 180 -8.41 -10.74 0.00
N GLY A 181 -9.35 -11.70 -0.02
CA GLY A 181 -9.02 -13.14 -0.09
C GLY A 181 -8.33 -13.73 1.16
N MET A 182 -7.86 -12.92 2.10
CA MET A 182 -6.95 -13.38 3.16
C MET A 182 -7.55 -14.19 4.31
N MET A 183 -8.87 -14.14 4.48
CA MET A 183 -9.59 -14.87 5.52
C MET A 183 -10.93 -15.30 4.94
N ASP A 184 -11.18 -16.60 4.95
CA ASP A 184 -12.24 -17.22 4.15
C ASP A 184 -13.65 -16.94 4.71
N THR A 185 -14.67 -17.35 3.97
CA THR A 185 -16.09 -17.13 4.30
C THR A 185 -16.82 -18.45 4.30
N VAL A 186 -17.58 -18.74 5.36
CA VAL A 186 -18.46 -19.91 5.43
C VAL A 186 -19.87 -19.48 5.03
N LEU A 187 -20.46 -20.14 4.03
CA LEU A 187 -21.84 -19.94 3.57
C LEU A 187 -22.72 -21.14 3.95
N ASN A 188 -24.04 -20.97 3.93
CA ASN A 188 -25.03 -22.04 4.14
C ASN A 188 -24.93 -22.73 5.54
N LEU A 189 -24.38 -22.04 6.54
CA LEU A 189 -24.18 -22.58 7.90
C LEU A 189 -25.52 -22.80 8.62
N GLY A 190 -25.64 -23.90 9.37
CA GLY A 190 -26.91 -24.41 9.90
C GLY A 190 -27.50 -25.57 9.10
N MET A 191 -26.82 -26.03 8.03
CA MET A 191 -27.23 -27.19 7.24
C MET A 191 -26.93 -28.51 7.95
N ASN A 192 -27.90 -29.42 7.95
CA ASN A 192 -27.75 -30.83 8.35
C ASN A 192 -28.76 -31.71 7.58
N ASP A 193 -28.76 -33.03 7.80
CA ASP A 193 -29.61 -33.98 7.07
C ASP A 193 -31.13 -33.72 7.18
N ALA A 194 -31.59 -33.10 8.27
CA ALA A 194 -32.99 -32.73 8.44
C ALA A 194 -33.29 -31.40 7.72
N VAL A 195 -32.44 -30.40 7.92
CA VAL A 195 -32.55 -29.06 7.31
C VAL A 195 -32.49 -29.12 5.78
N VAL A 196 -31.67 -29.99 5.18
CA VAL A 196 -31.56 -30.10 3.72
C VAL A 196 -32.82 -30.68 3.06
N GLU A 197 -33.46 -31.71 3.64
CA GLU A 197 -34.75 -32.21 3.13
C GLU A 197 -35.88 -31.19 3.38
N GLY A 198 -35.79 -30.44 4.48
CA GLY A 198 -36.61 -29.27 4.77
C GLY A 198 -36.56 -28.18 3.70
N LEU A 199 -35.36 -27.69 3.44
CA LEU A 199 -35.06 -26.69 2.42
C LEU A 199 -35.45 -27.19 1.02
N ALA A 200 -35.25 -28.48 0.71
CA ALA A 200 -35.67 -29.10 -0.54
C ALA A 200 -37.19 -29.05 -0.75
N LYS A 201 -38.00 -29.28 0.29
CA LYS A 201 -39.46 -29.08 0.24
C LYS A 201 -39.79 -27.60 0.04
N LYS A 202 -39.26 -26.73 0.91
CA LYS A 202 -39.68 -25.33 1.04
C LYS A 202 -39.33 -24.48 -0.19
N SER A 203 -38.18 -24.74 -0.81
CA SER A 203 -37.77 -24.11 -2.07
C SER A 203 -38.44 -24.72 -3.32
N ASN A 204 -39.13 -25.86 -3.17
CA ASN A 204 -39.56 -26.73 -4.28
C ASN A 204 -38.41 -27.11 -5.25
N ASN A 205 -37.14 -26.98 -4.82
CA ASN A 205 -35.95 -27.16 -5.63
C ASN A 205 -34.94 -28.06 -4.89
N SER A 206 -35.15 -29.37 -5.03
CA SER A 206 -34.28 -30.36 -4.39
C SER A 206 -32.82 -30.24 -4.83
N ARG A 207 -32.54 -29.91 -6.11
CA ARG A 207 -31.16 -29.74 -6.61
C ARG A 207 -30.44 -28.62 -5.85
N PHE A 208 -31.08 -27.46 -5.69
CA PHE A 208 -30.55 -26.31 -4.95
C PHE A 208 -30.17 -26.67 -3.50
N ALA A 209 -31.05 -27.36 -2.78
CA ALA A 209 -30.79 -27.72 -1.38
C ALA A 209 -29.60 -28.68 -1.25
N TRP A 210 -29.53 -29.71 -2.09
CA TRP A 210 -28.45 -30.71 -2.04
C TRP A 210 -27.12 -30.19 -2.60
N ASP A 211 -27.11 -29.24 -3.55
CA ASP A 211 -25.89 -28.52 -3.97
C ASP A 211 -25.39 -27.59 -2.85
N SER A 212 -26.29 -26.83 -2.23
CA SER A 212 -25.93 -25.94 -1.12
C SER A 212 -25.39 -26.72 0.09
N TYR A 213 -25.87 -27.95 0.33
CA TYR A 213 -25.34 -28.81 1.40
C TYR A 213 -23.99 -29.44 1.06
N ARG A 214 -23.73 -29.89 -0.18
CA ARG A 214 -22.38 -30.37 -0.55
C ARG A 214 -21.34 -29.24 -0.49
N ARG A 215 -21.71 -28.02 -0.92
CA ARG A 215 -20.85 -26.83 -0.77
C ARG A 215 -20.55 -26.56 0.70
N PHE A 216 -21.56 -26.59 1.59
CA PHE A 216 -21.31 -26.41 3.02
C PHE A 216 -20.36 -27.45 3.60
N LEU A 217 -20.49 -28.73 3.21
CA LEU A 217 -19.59 -29.80 3.67
C LEU A 217 -18.14 -29.61 3.19
N GLU A 218 -17.94 -29.12 1.97
CA GLU A 218 -16.61 -28.75 1.45
C GLU A 218 -16.05 -27.53 2.19
N MET A 219 -16.79 -26.42 2.22
CA MET A 219 -16.37 -25.15 2.80
C MET A 219 -16.12 -25.26 4.32
N PHE A 220 -17.03 -25.88 5.08
CA PHE A 220 -16.85 -26.07 6.52
C PHE A 220 -15.70 -27.03 6.81
N GLY A 221 -15.58 -28.12 6.05
CA GLY A 221 -14.46 -29.05 6.17
C GLY A 221 -13.11 -28.38 5.95
N ASN A 222 -13.00 -27.54 4.92
CA ASN A 222 -11.76 -26.87 4.57
C ASN A 222 -11.43 -25.65 5.46
N VAL A 223 -12.38 -24.75 5.69
CA VAL A 223 -12.16 -23.48 6.41
C VAL A 223 -12.17 -23.66 7.93
N VAL A 224 -13.01 -24.55 8.47
CA VAL A 224 -13.23 -24.66 9.92
C VAL A 224 -12.47 -25.86 10.52
N LEU A 225 -12.23 -26.92 9.74
CA LEU A 225 -11.56 -28.15 10.19
C LEU A 225 -10.27 -28.46 9.42
N GLU A 226 -9.75 -27.53 8.62
CA GLU A 226 -8.48 -27.62 7.88
C GLU A 226 -8.33 -28.85 6.96
N ILE A 227 -9.45 -29.47 6.53
CA ILE A 227 -9.45 -30.61 5.60
C ILE A 227 -9.03 -30.12 4.19
N PRO A 228 -8.00 -30.69 3.55
CA PRO A 228 -7.57 -30.24 2.22
C PRO A 228 -8.67 -30.37 1.16
N ARG A 229 -9.01 -29.26 0.49
CA ARG A 229 -10.09 -29.16 -0.50
C ARG A 229 -10.07 -30.27 -1.56
N ARG A 230 -8.87 -30.61 -2.04
CA ARG A 230 -8.59 -31.71 -2.98
C ARG A 230 -9.31 -33.03 -2.65
N LEU A 231 -9.49 -33.35 -1.37
CA LEU A 231 -10.16 -34.59 -0.95
C LEU A 231 -11.68 -34.59 -1.24
N PHE A 232 -12.29 -33.41 -1.34
CA PHE A 232 -13.67 -33.23 -1.80
C PHE A 232 -13.76 -33.19 -3.33
N GLU A 233 -12.82 -32.47 -3.97
CA GLU A 233 -12.69 -32.41 -5.44
C GLU A 233 -12.54 -33.82 -6.05
N GLU A 234 -11.63 -34.65 -5.50
CA GLU A 234 -11.47 -36.04 -5.93
C GLU A 234 -12.77 -36.86 -5.77
N GLU A 235 -13.60 -36.63 -4.75
CA GLU A 235 -14.85 -37.37 -4.56
C GLU A 235 -15.99 -36.91 -5.49
N ILE A 236 -16.07 -35.62 -5.85
CA ILE A 236 -17.07 -35.13 -6.82
C ILE A 236 -16.68 -35.49 -8.27
N GLU A 237 -15.39 -35.46 -8.62
CA GLU A 237 -14.90 -35.99 -9.90
C GLU A 237 -15.18 -37.51 -10.03
N ASN A 238 -14.97 -38.27 -8.94
CA ASN A 238 -15.34 -39.69 -8.91
C ASN A 238 -16.87 -39.94 -9.03
N VAL A 239 -17.73 -38.95 -8.76
CA VAL A 239 -19.17 -39.03 -9.05
C VAL A 239 -19.47 -38.63 -10.50
N LYS A 240 -18.86 -37.56 -11.01
CA LYS A 240 -19.01 -37.13 -12.41
C LYS A 240 -18.58 -38.25 -13.38
N ALA A 241 -17.41 -38.84 -13.16
CA ALA A 241 -16.94 -40.01 -13.91
C ALA A 241 -17.80 -41.28 -13.72
N GLN A 242 -18.46 -41.46 -12.57
CA GLN A 242 -19.38 -42.58 -12.33
C GLN A 242 -20.68 -42.46 -13.16
N PHE A 243 -21.06 -41.24 -13.55
CA PHE A 243 -22.33 -40.97 -14.23
C PHE A 243 -22.21 -40.40 -15.65
N ASP A 244 -20.99 -40.32 -16.20
CA ASP A 244 -20.68 -39.77 -17.53
C ASP A 244 -21.13 -38.29 -17.68
N VAL A 245 -20.81 -37.49 -16.66
CA VAL A 245 -21.16 -36.07 -16.55
C VAL A 245 -19.89 -35.21 -16.58
N SER A 246 -19.88 -34.13 -17.36
CA SER A 246 -18.74 -33.21 -17.46
C SER A 246 -18.74 -32.07 -16.43
N GLU A 247 -19.91 -31.50 -16.10
CA GLU A 247 -20.02 -30.33 -15.23
C GLU A 247 -20.77 -30.62 -13.91
N ASP A 248 -20.43 -29.87 -12.86
CA ASP A 248 -21.20 -29.82 -11.61
C ASP A 248 -22.64 -29.31 -11.83
N SER A 249 -22.86 -28.51 -12.88
CA SER A 249 -24.15 -27.95 -13.28
C SER A 249 -25.17 -29.07 -13.60
N ASP A 250 -24.74 -30.08 -14.35
CA ASP A 250 -25.54 -31.22 -14.83
C ASP A 250 -25.90 -32.23 -13.73
N LEU A 251 -25.24 -32.18 -12.56
CA LEU A 251 -25.54 -33.10 -11.46
C LEU A 251 -26.98 -32.93 -10.95
N THR A 252 -27.75 -34.02 -11.01
CA THR A 252 -29.12 -34.10 -10.49
C THR A 252 -29.14 -34.16 -8.96
N ALA A 253 -30.29 -33.83 -8.36
CA ALA A 253 -30.49 -33.94 -6.91
C ALA A 253 -30.19 -35.33 -6.32
N PHE A 254 -30.37 -36.40 -7.10
CA PHE A 254 -30.01 -37.76 -6.68
C PHE A 254 -28.49 -37.98 -6.65
N GLN A 255 -27.76 -37.48 -7.66
CA GLN A 255 -26.30 -37.54 -7.68
C GLN A 255 -25.69 -36.65 -6.60
N LEU A 256 -26.26 -35.47 -6.32
CA LEU A 256 -25.82 -34.59 -5.23
C LEU A 256 -26.02 -35.23 -3.83
N LYS A 257 -27.09 -36.01 -3.62
CA LYS A 257 -27.23 -36.87 -2.41
C LYS A 257 -26.08 -37.88 -2.27
N ILE A 258 -25.55 -38.42 -3.39
CA ILE A 258 -24.38 -39.32 -3.38
C ILE A 258 -23.09 -38.54 -3.08
N VAL A 259 -22.91 -37.33 -3.65
CA VAL A 259 -21.78 -36.44 -3.32
C VAL A 259 -21.75 -36.12 -1.83
N VAL A 260 -22.88 -35.71 -1.22
CA VAL A 260 -22.99 -35.47 0.23
C VAL A 260 -22.59 -36.69 1.05
N GLY A 261 -23.01 -37.90 0.64
CA GLY A 261 -22.61 -39.15 1.30
C GLY A 261 -21.09 -39.40 1.24
N ARG A 262 -20.46 -39.17 0.08
CA ARG A 262 -19.00 -39.28 -0.09
C ARG A 262 -18.24 -38.20 0.69
N PHE A 263 -18.73 -36.96 0.72
CA PHE A 263 -18.13 -35.85 1.44
C PHE A 263 -18.11 -36.11 2.95
N LYS A 264 -19.18 -36.67 3.54
CA LYS A 264 -19.16 -37.16 4.94
C LYS A 264 -18.17 -38.31 5.15
N GLY A 265 -17.94 -39.11 4.12
CA GLY A 265 -16.84 -40.08 4.06
C GLY A 265 -15.45 -39.42 4.15
N VAL A 266 -15.23 -38.23 3.56
CA VAL A 266 -13.96 -37.48 3.67
C VAL A 266 -13.66 -37.11 5.11
N TYR A 267 -14.62 -36.53 5.84
CA TYR A 267 -14.47 -36.25 7.28
C TYR A 267 -14.05 -37.53 8.04
N THR A 268 -14.75 -38.64 7.77
CA THR A 268 -14.47 -39.94 8.40
C THR A 268 -13.07 -40.47 8.07
N LYS A 269 -12.57 -40.29 6.84
CA LYS A 269 -11.18 -40.63 6.46
C LYS A 269 -10.14 -39.84 7.28
N MET A 270 -10.47 -38.61 7.67
CA MET A 270 -9.63 -37.74 8.51
C MET A 270 -9.78 -38.00 10.02
N ASN A 271 -10.56 -39.02 10.42
CA ASN A 271 -10.96 -39.31 11.81
C ASN A 271 -11.82 -38.20 12.46
N LEU A 272 -12.51 -37.41 11.64
CA LEU A 272 -13.43 -36.35 12.08
C LEU A 272 -14.89 -36.75 11.80
N SER A 273 -15.82 -36.11 12.49
CA SER A 273 -17.25 -36.17 12.20
C SER A 273 -17.77 -34.78 11.85
N PHE A 274 -18.63 -34.67 10.84
CA PHE A 274 -19.33 -33.42 10.55
C PHE A 274 -20.29 -33.07 11.70
N PRO A 275 -20.20 -31.87 12.31
CA PRO A 275 -21.07 -31.46 13.41
C PRO A 275 -22.52 -31.32 12.93
N VAL A 276 -23.43 -32.01 13.61
CA VAL A 276 -24.87 -32.07 13.26
C VAL A 276 -25.67 -31.01 14.02
N ASP A 277 -25.19 -30.60 15.19
CA ASP A 277 -25.70 -29.45 15.92
C ASP A 277 -25.29 -28.15 15.20
N VAL A 278 -26.27 -27.32 14.89
CA VAL A 278 -26.08 -26.04 14.21
C VAL A 278 -25.40 -25.00 15.12
N THR A 279 -25.56 -25.16 16.44
CA THR A 279 -24.96 -24.32 17.47
C THR A 279 -23.45 -24.57 17.54
N GLU A 280 -23.04 -25.84 17.53
CA GLU A 280 -21.64 -26.29 17.40
C GLU A 280 -21.01 -25.80 16.08
N GLN A 281 -21.74 -25.87 14.96
CA GLN A 281 -21.27 -25.31 13.68
C GLN A 281 -20.95 -23.81 13.79
N LEU A 282 -21.80 -23.02 14.45
CA LEU A 282 -21.60 -21.58 14.59
C LEU A 282 -20.41 -21.25 15.51
N GLU A 283 -20.26 -21.95 16.63
CA GLU A 283 -19.16 -21.77 17.59
C GLU A 283 -17.81 -22.02 16.92
N LEU A 284 -17.69 -23.17 16.24
CA LEU A 284 -16.48 -23.56 15.52
C LEU A 284 -16.15 -22.58 14.39
N ALA A 285 -17.13 -22.08 13.65
CA ALA A 285 -16.92 -21.11 12.58
C ALA A 285 -16.44 -19.74 13.09
N ILE A 286 -16.96 -19.26 14.23
CA ILE A 286 -16.47 -18.02 14.87
C ILE A 286 -15.03 -18.21 15.35
N GLY A 287 -14.74 -19.33 16.04
CA GLY A 287 -13.39 -19.66 16.50
C GLY A 287 -12.38 -19.82 15.35
N ALA A 288 -12.80 -20.35 14.20
CA ALA A 288 -11.96 -20.47 13.00
C ALA A 288 -11.61 -19.09 12.40
N VAL A 289 -12.55 -18.14 12.35
CA VAL A 289 -12.26 -16.79 11.85
C VAL A 289 -11.24 -16.06 12.76
N PHE A 290 -11.36 -16.19 14.08
CA PHE A 290 -10.36 -15.63 14.99
C PHE A 290 -8.99 -16.33 14.86
N LYS A 291 -8.93 -17.67 14.74
CA LYS A 291 -7.68 -18.40 14.46
C LYS A 291 -7.04 -17.97 13.14
N GLY A 292 -7.85 -17.71 12.11
CA GLY A 292 -7.39 -17.20 10.81
C GLY A 292 -6.61 -15.88 10.89
N TRP A 293 -6.83 -15.05 11.92
CA TRP A 293 -6.07 -13.81 12.12
C TRP A 293 -4.57 -14.05 12.40
N ILE A 294 -4.24 -15.12 13.13
CA ILE A 294 -2.86 -15.51 13.47
C ILE A 294 -2.27 -16.56 12.52
N GLY A 295 -3.04 -17.02 11.52
CA GLY A 295 -2.57 -17.94 10.49
C GLY A 295 -1.46 -17.35 9.62
N HIS A 296 -0.52 -18.20 9.18
CA HIS A 296 0.68 -17.82 8.43
C HIS A 296 0.40 -16.87 7.24
N ARG A 297 -0.63 -17.17 6.43
CA ARG A 297 -1.03 -16.35 5.27
C ARG A 297 -1.42 -14.93 5.70
N ALA A 298 -2.23 -14.79 6.76
CA ALA A 298 -2.68 -13.50 7.28
C ALA A 298 -1.54 -12.68 7.93
N VAL A 299 -0.56 -13.35 8.56
CA VAL A 299 0.66 -12.71 9.06
C VAL A 299 1.48 -12.17 7.89
N LYS A 300 1.85 -13.03 6.93
CA LYS A 300 2.66 -12.68 5.75
C LYS A 300 2.05 -11.54 4.93
N TYR A 301 0.73 -11.50 4.75
CA TYR A 301 0.07 -10.38 4.05
C TYR A 301 0.18 -9.06 4.81
N ARG A 302 0.06 -9.08 6.15
CA ARG A 302 0.29 -7.88 6.96
C ARG A 302 1.75 -7.43 6.95
N ASP A 303 2.70 -8.34 6.73
CA ASP A 303 4.10 -7.99 6.54
C ASP A 303 4.35 -7.33 5.17
N VAL A 304 3.83 -7.92 4.09
CA VAL A 304 3.97 -7.38 2.71
C VAL A 304 3.29 -6.02 2.55
N GLU A 305 2.09 -5.82 3.11
CA GLU A 305 1.37 -4.54 3.01
C GLU A 305 1.64 -3.60 4.21
N ASN A 306 2.65 -3.90 5.03
CA ASN A 306 3.05 -3.18 6.27
C ASN A 306 1.88 -2.79 7.20
N ILE A 307 0.89 -3.68 7.34
CA ILE A 307 -0.30 -3.48 8.17
C ILE A 307 0.05 -3.80 9.63
N ARG A 308 0.35 -2.76 10.41
CA ARG A 308 0.74 -2.85 11.82
C ARG A 308 -0.39 -2.40 12.77
N ASN A 309 -0.25 -2.71 14.05
CA ASN A 309 -1.06 -2.18 15.16
C ASN A 309 -2.59 -2.41 15.12
N LEU A 310 -3.10 -3.34 14.29
CA LEU A 310 -4.52 -3.72 14.30
C LEU A 310 -4.85 -4.66 15.46
N LEU A 311 -5.99 -4.43 16.12
CA LEU A 311 -6.49 -5.23 17.25
C LEU A 311 -6.74 -6.70 16.87
N GLY A 312 -7.35 -6.93 15.71
CA GLY A 312 -7.83 -8.25 15.29
C GLY A 312 -8.69 -8.20 14.03
N THR A 313 -9.43 -9.27 13.79
CA THR A 313 -10.49 -9.36 12.78
C THR A 313 -11.86 -9.43 13.46
N ALA A 314 -12.87 -8.75 12.91
CA ALA A 314 -14.25 -8.86 13.37
C ALA A 314 -14.95 -10.04 12.66
N VAL A 315 -15.96 -10.63 13.31
CA VAL A 315 -16.74 -11.76 12.77
C VAL A 315 -18.15 -11.31 12.48
N ASN A 316 -18.54 -11.32 11.21
CA ASN A 316 -19.87 -10.88 10.76
C ASN A 316 -20.73 -12.12 10.50
N VAL A 317 -21.75 -12.32 11.32
CA VAL A 317 -22.73 -13.40 11.21
C VAL A 317 -24.00 -12.83 10.58
N GLN A 318 -24.39 -13.30 9.40
CA GLN A 318 -25.45 -12.70 8.60
C GLN A 318 -26.40 -13.75 8.02
N ALA A 319 -27.71 -13.47 8.02
CA ALA A 319 -28.73 -14.33 7.43
C ALA A 319 -28.49 -14.57 5.92
N MET A 320 -28.59 -15.83 5.48
CA MET A 320 -28.38 -16.21 4.08
C MET A 320 -29.48 -15.70 3.16
N VAL A 321 -29.05 -15.25 1.98
CA VAL A 321 -29.87 -14.92 0.81
C VAL A 321 -29.36 -15.74 -0.38
N PHE A 322 -30.26 -16.36 -1.13
CA PHE A 322 -29.93 -17.38 -2.12
C PHE A 322 -30.12 -16.90 -3.56
N GLY A 323 -29.01 -16.59 -4.24
CA GLY A 323 -29.00 -16.30 -5.68
C GLY A 323 -29.26 -17.52 -6.57
N ASN A 324 -29.29 -18.73 -6.00
CA ASN A 324 -29.40 -20.02 -6.67
C ASN A 324 -30.76 -20.72 -6.49
N MET A 325 -31.83 -19.96 -6.26
CA MET A 325 -33.22 -20.45 -6.19
C MET A 325 -33.96 -20.47 -7.54
N GLY A 326 -33.26 -20.42 -8.67
CA GLY A 326 -33.85 -20.41 -10.02
C GLY A 326 -33.67 -19.09 -10.77
N GLU A 327 -34.31 -18.98 -11.94
CA GLU A 327 -34.07 -17.90 -12.92
C GLU A 327 -34.53 -16.49 -12.48
N THR A 328 -35.29 -16.38 -11.39
CA THR A 328 -35.65 -15.10 -10.73
C THR A 328 -34.69 -14.72 -9.60
N SER A 329 -33.60 -15.48 -9.44
CA SER A 329 -32.55 -15.26 -8.44
C SER A 329 -31.19 -15.12 -9.12
N GLY A 330 -30.25 -14.47 -8.45
CA GLY A 330 -28.90 -14.27 -8.96
C GLY A 330 -28.00 -13.57 -7.95
N THR A 331 -26.78 -13.25 -8.37
CA THR A 331 -25.79 -12.55 -7.53
C THR A 331 -24.79 -11.83 -8.42
N GLY A 332 -24.14 -10.80 -7.90
CA GLY A 332 -23.14 -10.05 -8.66
C GLY A 332 -22.27 -9.13 -7.81
N VAL A 333 -21.24 -8.62 -8.47
CA VAL A 333 -20.25 -7.68 -7.94
C VAL A 333 -20.15 -6.52 -8.92
N CYS A 334 -20.29 -5.29 -8.43
CA CYS A 334 -20.33 -4.10 -9.28
C CYS A 334 -19.73 -2.87 -8.60
N PHE A 335 -18.89 -2.18 -9.36
CA PHE A 335 -18.35 -0.86 -9.06
C PHE A 335 -19.30 0.23 -9.58
N THR A 336 -19.50 1.32 -8.82
CA THR A 336 -20.37 2.45 -9.23
C THR A 336 -19.84 3.18 -10.47
N ARG A 337 -18.51 3.20 -10.62
CA ARG A 337 -17.76 3.71 -11.79
C ARG A 337 -16.73 2.67 -12.22
N ASN A 338 -16.27 2.72 -13.46
CA ASN A 338 -15.28 1.77 -13.98
C ASN A 338 -13.94 1.89 -13.23
N PRO A 339 -13.43 0.84 -12.55
CA PRO A 339 -12.21 0.91 -11.75
C PRO A 339 -10.93 0.95 -12.59
N ASN A 340 -10.99 0.74 -13.91
CA ASN A 340 -9.81 0.73 -14.79
C ASN A 340 -9.56 2.09 -15.46
N ASN A 341 -10.61 2.82 -15.85
CA ASN A 341 -10.50 4.12 -16.54
C ASN A 341 -11.23 5.29 -15.85
N GLY A 342 -12.08 5.02 -14.85
CA GLY A 342 -12.84 6.03 -14.10
C GLY A 342 -14.16 6.49 -14.73
N ASP A 343 -14.64 5.87 -15.82
CA ASP A 343 -15.93 6.22 -16.43
C ASP A 343 -17.10 6.13 -15.44
N ASN A 344 -17.91 7.19 -15.33
CA ASN A 344 -19.15 7.22 -14.55
C ASN A 344 -20.25 6.35 -15.22
N LYS A 345 -20.10 5.03 -15.07
CA LYS A 345 -21.02 3.96 -15.46
C LYS A 345 -20.84 2.77 -14.50
N LEU A 346 -21.95 2.13 -14.14
CA LEU A 346 -21.91 0.84 -13.43
C LEU A 346 -21.05 -0.17 -14.20
N PHE A 347 -20.02 -0.69 -13.56
CA PHE A 347 -19.09 -1.66 -14.13
C PHE A 347 -19.05 -2.89 -13.23
N GLY A 348 -19.35 -4.08 -13.76
CA GLY A 348 -19.48 -5.27 -12.94
C GLY A 348 -20.02 -6.47 -13.67
N GLU A 349 -20.12 -7.57 -12.94
CA GLU A 349 -20.44 -8.91 -13.42
C GLU A 349 -21.52 -9.54 -12.52
N PHE A 350 -22.44 -10.30 -13.11
CA PHE A 350 -23.47 -11.04 -12.38
C PHE A 350 -23.74 -12.42 -13.00
N LEU A 351 -24.28 -13.32 -12.19
CA LEU A 351 -24.79 -14.63 -12.62
C LEU A 351 -26.24 -14.81 -12.18
N VAL A 352 -27.06 -15.38 -13.07
CA VAL A 352 -28.41 -15.87 -12.78
C VAL A 352 -28.29 -17.29 -12.22
N ASN A 353 -29.09 -17.60 -11.20
CA ASN A 353 -29.19 -18.92 -10.59
C ASN A 353 -27.81 -19.44 -10.12
N ALA A 354 -27.18 -18.72 -9.18
CA ALA A 354 -25.78 -18.87 -8.73
C ALA A 354 -25.54 -18.37 -7.29
N GLN A 355 -24.47 -18.80 -6.63
CA GLN A 355 -23.95 -18.18 -5.38
C GLN A 355 -22.70 -17.32 -5.69
N GLY A 356 -22.35 -16.39 -4.78
CA GLY A 356 -21.26 -15.42 -5.03
C GLY A 356 -19.90 -16.07 -5.33
N GLU A 357 -19.67 -17.27 -4.77
CA GLU A 357 -18.55 -18.16 -5.10
C GLU A 357 -18.43 -18.41 -6.61
N ASP A 358 -19.54 -18.68 -7.30
CA ASP A 358 -19.55 -19.00 -8.74
C ASP A 358 -19.07 -17.81 -9.60
N VAL A 359 -19.26 -16.57 -9.12
CA VAL A 359 -18.81 -15.32 -9.78
C VAL A 359 -17.30 -15.11 -9.55
N VAL A 360 -16.81 -15.40 -8.35
CA VAL A 360 -15.38 -15.20 -8.00
C VAL A 360 -14.50 -16.29 -8.60
N ALA A 361 -14.94 -17.55 -8.57
CA ALA A 361 -14.21 -18.70 -9.11
C ALA A 361 -14.25 -18.78 -10.66
N GLY A 362 -15.12 -18.01 -11.32
CA GLY A 362 -15.18 -17.95 -12.78
C GLY A 362 -15.57 -19.26 -13.50
N ILE A 363 -16.04 -20.28 -12.77
CA ILE A 363 -16.45 -21.60 -13.28
C ILE A 363 -17.55 -21.46 -14.35
N ARG A 364 -18.42 -20.45 -14.19
CA ARG A 364 -19.39 -20.02 -15.20
C ARG A 364 -19.02 -18.61 -15.65
N THR A 365 -18.93 -18.39 -16.97
CA THR A 365 -18.66 -17.06 -17.54
C THR A 365 -19.68 -16.03 -17.04
N PRO A 366 -19.26 -15.01 -16.27
CA PRO A 366 -20.17 -14.00 -15.75
C PRO A 366 -20.75 -13.10 -16.87
N ARG A 367 -21.93 -12.51 -16.62
CA ARG A 367 -22.59 -11.59 -17.56
C ARG A 367 -22.35 -10.14 -17.12
N PRO A 368 -22.12 -9.19 -18.04
CA PRO A 368 -21.99 -7.77 -17.70
C PRO A 368 -23.22 -7.21 -16.98
N ILE A 369 -23.02 -6.41 -15.94
CA ILE A 369 -24.11 -5.85 -15.10
C ILE A 369 -25.17 -5.06 -15.89
N SER A 370 -24.81 -4.51 -17.05
CA SER A 370 -25.75 -3.85 -17.97
C SER A 370 -26.83 -4.79 -18.51
N GLU A 371 -26.56 -6.10 -18.63
CA GLU A 371 -27.58 -7.06 -19.08
C GLU A 371 -28.65 -7.33 -18.03
N LEU A 372 -28.42 -7.02 -16.74
CA LEU A 372 -29.42 -7.18 -15.69
C LEU A 372 -30.68 -6.31 -15.95
N GLU A 373 -30.53 -5.18 -16.64
CA GLU A 373 -31.66 -4.35 -17.11
C GLU A 373 -32.62 -5.13 -18.03
N SER A 374 -32.12 -6.10 -18.79
CA SER A 374 -32.91 -6.96 -19.69
C SER A 374 -33.51 -8.19 -19.01
N VAL A 375 -32.91 -8.67 -17.92
CA VAL A 375 -33.32 -9.90 -17.22
C VAL A 375 -34.25 -9.60 -16.05
N MET A 376 -33.94 -8.58 -15.25
CA MET A 376 -34.69 -8.19 -14.05
C MET A 376 -34.78 -6.65 -13.95
N PRO A 377 -35.56 -5.98 -14.82
CA PRO A 377 -35.55 -4.52 -14.97
C PRO A 377 -35.87 -3.75 -13.68
N ASP A 378 -36.84 -4.20 -12.89
CA ASP A 378 -37.20 -3.55 -11.62
C ASP A 378 -36.08 -3.68 -10.57
N VAL A 379 -35.41 -4.83 -10.54
CA VAL A 379 -34.24 -5.08 -9.65
C VAL A 379 -33.05 -4.24 -10.08
N PHE A 380 -32.75 -4.15 -11.39
CA PHE A 380 -31.69 -3.28 -11.90
C PHE A 380 -31.96 -1.80 -11.56
N LYS A 381 -33.22 -1.37 -11.65
CA LYS A 381 -33.65 -0.01 -11.31
C LYS A 381 -33.51 0.28 -9.81
N GLU A 382 -33.82 -0.68 -8.93
CA GLU A 382 -33.53 -0.54 -7.50
C GLU A 382 -32.02 -0.52 -7.24
N PHE A 383 -31.27 -1.45 -7.83
CA PHE A 383 -29.82 -1.56 -7.68
C PHE A 383 -29.11 -0.26 -8.09
N LYS A 384 -29.43 0.30 -9.26
CA LYS A 384 -28.88 1.57 -9.74
C LYS A 384 -29.17 2.76 -8.81
N ARG A 385 -30.33 2.77 -8.15
CA ARG A 385 -30.67 3.77 -7.11
C ARG A 385 -29.84 3.54 -5.84
N ASN A 386 -29.73 2.30 -5.38
CA ASN A 386 -28.98 1.95 -4.18
C ASN A 386 -27.47 2.25 -4.37
N ALA A 387 -26.93 1.98 -5.55
CA ALA A 387 -25.56 2.30 -5.96
C ALA A 387 -25.28 3.82 -5.95
N ALA A 388 -26.22 4.65 -6.43
CA ALA A 388 -26.09 6.11 -6.37
C ALA A 388 -26.12 6.65 -4.93
N ILE A 389 -27.03 6.13 -4.09
CA ILE A 389 -27.11 6.48 -2.66
C ILE A 389 -25.79 6.15 -1.94
N LEU A 390 -25.17 5.02 -2.29
CA LEU A 390 -23.89 4.60 -1.72
C LEU A 390 -22.73 5.52 -2.13
N GLU A 391 -22.65 5.90 -3.41
CA GLU A 391 -21.60 6.82 -3.89
C GLU A 391 -21.76 8.24 -3.34
N GLU A 392 -23.00 8.73 -3.21
CA GLU A 392 -23.31 10.02 -2.55
C GLU A 392 -22.94 9.99 -1.06
N PHE A 393 -23.33 8.93 -0.34
CA PHE A 393 -23.10 8.81 1.12
C PHE A 393 -21.62 8.66 1.51
N TYR A 394 -20.84 7.86 0.78
CA TYR A 394 -19.40 7.71 1.02
C TYR A 394 -18.56 8.76 0.26
N ALA A 395 -19.20 9.59 -0.57
CA ALA A 395 -18.59 10.58 -1.45
C ALA A 395 -17.40 10.01 -2.28
N ASP A 396 -17.49 8.76 -2.71
CA ASP A 396 -16.44 8.03 -3.42
C ASP A 396 -16.99 6.77 -4.11
N MET A 397 -16.33 6.35 -5.20
CA MET A 397 -16.68 5.15 -5.96
C MET A 397 -16.70 3.91 -5.07
N GLN A 398 -17.81 3.16 -5.12
CA GLN A 398 -18.05 1.99 -4.29
C GLN A 398 -17.98 0.70 -5.11
N ASP A 399 -17.35 -0.31 -4.53
CA ASP A 399 -17.38 -1.74 -4.90
C ASP A 399 -18.44 -2.43 -4.05
N ILE A 400 -19.44 -3.03 -4.72
CA ILE A 400 -20.70 -3.49 -4.13
C ILE A 400 -20.94 -4.97 -4.44
N GLU A 401 -21.14 -5.79 -3.40
CA GLU A 401 -21.65 -7.17 -3.53
C GLU A 401 -23.17 -7.18 -3.31
N PHE A 402 -23.92 -7.88 -4.18
CA PHE A 402 -25.36 -8.03 -4.05
C PHE A 402 -25.87 -9.43 -4.40
N SER A 403 -27.04 -9.77 -3.87
CA SER A 403 -27.80 -10.96 -4.25
C SER A 403 -29.25 -10.62 -4.50
N ILE A 404 -29.87 -11.40 -5.38
CA ILE A 404 -31.27 -11.32 -5.75
C ILE A 404 -31.88 -12.68 -5.41
N GLN A 405 -32.92 -12.70 -4.59
CA GLN A 405 -33.66 -13.92 -4.26
C GLN A 405 -35.12 -13.71 -4.64
N GLU A 406 -35.61 -14.50 -5.59
CA GLU A 406 -36.99 -14.50 -6.06
C GLU A 406 -37.51 -13.08 -6.42
N GLY A 407 -36.66 -12.30 -7.10
CA GLY A 407 -36.93 -10.91 -7.50
C GLY A 407 -36.73 -9.84 -6.41
N THR A 408 -36.32 -10.20 -5.19
CA THR A 408 -36.00 -9.24 -4.11
C THR A 408 -34.50 -8.96 -4.07
N LEU A 409 -34.10 -7.68 -4.09
CA LEU A 409 -32.70 -7.25 -4.01
C LEU A 409 -32.20 -7.18 -2.56
N PHE A 410 -30.98 -7.67 -2.34
CA PHE A 410 -30.26 -7.56 -1.07
C PHE A 410 -28.83 -7.06 -1.30
N MET A 411 -28.44 -6.04 -0.53
CA MET A 411 -27.09 -5.48 -0.50
C MET A 411 -26.26 -6.26 0.52
N LEU A 412 -25.18 -6.94 0.10
CA LEU A 412 -24.39 -7.82 0.96
C LEU A 412 -23.13 -7.12 1.50
N GLN A 413 -22.50 -6.29 0.68
CA GLN A 413 -21.28 -5.56 1.06
C GLN A 413 -21.16 -4.29 0.22
N THR A 414 -20.55 -3.26 0.80
CA THR A 414 -20.03 -2.10 0.07
C THR A 414 -18.64 -1.76 0.63
N ARG A 415 -17.77 -1.17 -0.18
CA ARG A 415 -16.50 -0.54 0.24
C ARG A 415 -16.03 0.44 -0.83
N ASN A 416 -15.22 1.43 -0.48
CA ASN A 416 -14.51 2.24 -1.47
C ASN A 416 -13.71 1.32 -2.42
N GLY A 417 -13.98 1.39 -3.73
CA GLY A 417 -13.44 0.42 -4.68
C GLY A 417 -11.95 0.63 -4.95
N LYS A 418 -11.16 -0.46 -4.90
CA LYS A 418 -9.78 -0.47 -5.45
C LYS A 418 -9.85 -0.19 -6.95
N ARG A 419 -8.94 0.65 -7.46
CA ARG A 419 -8.98 1.25 -8.80
C ARG A 419 -7.58 1.53 -9.31
N SER A 420 -7.42 1.69 -10.62
CA SER A 420 -6.16 2.14 -11.22
C SER A 420 -5.86 3.61 -10.91
N GLY A 421 -4.62 4.03 -11.11
CA GLY A 421 -4.25 5.45 -11.03
C GLY A 421 -5.04 6.38 -11.95
N GLU A 422 -5.26 5.95 -13.20
CA GLU A 422 -6.03 6.71 -14.19
C GLU A 422 -7.51 6.85 -13.76
N ALA A 423 -8.08 5.78 -13.20
CA ALA A 423 -9.42 5.81 -12.63
C ALA A 423 -9.50 6.66 -11.35
N ALA A 424 -8.51 6.59 -10.45
CA ALA A 424 -8.46 7.41 -9.24
C ALA A 424 -8.50 8.90 -9.56
N VAL A 425 -7.63 9.35 -10.47
CA VAL A 425 -7.55 10.75 -10.90
C VAL A 425 -8.79 11.19 -11.69
N LYS A 426 -9.34 10.34 -12.57
CA LYS A 426 -10.59 10.68 -13.26
C LYS A 426 -11.76 10.79 -12.27
N ILE A 427 -11.96 9.81 -11.39
CA ILE A 427 -13.06 9.81 -10.41
C ILE A 427 -12.94 11.01 -9.46
N ALA A 428 -11.74 11.33 -8.98
CA ALA A 428 -11.51 12.50 -8.14
C ALA A 428 -11.86 13.83 -8.84
N VAL A 429 -11.62 13.94 -10.15
CA VAL A 429 -12.02 15.12 -10.94
C VAL A 429 -13.53 15.14 -11.18
N ASP A 430 -14.12 14.03 -11.64
CA ASP A 430 -15.55 13.90 -11.89
C ASP A 430 -16.38 14.24 -10.63
N LEU A 431 -15.99 13.75 -9.45
CA LEU A 431 -16.70 14.01 -8.17
C LEU A 431 -16.67 15.50 -7.76
N VAL A 432 -15.65 16.26 -8.16
CA VAL A 432 -15.58 17.72 -7.96
C VAL A 432 -16.45 18.46 -8.98
N GLU A 433 -16.45 18.04 -10.25
CA GLU A 433 -17.31 18.63 -11.29
C GLU A 433 -18.80 18.35 -11.03
N GLU A 434 -19.13 17.20 -10.44
CA GLU A 434 -20.46 16.82 -9.96
C GLU A 434 -20.86 17.51 -8.64
N GLY A 435 -19.91 18.16 -7.95
CA GLY A 435 -20.14 18.90 -6.70
C GLY A 435 -20.34 18.04 -5.45
N LEU A 436 -19.98 16.75 -5.49
CA LEU A 436 -20.06 15.84 -4.35
C LEU A 436 -18.94 16.07 -3.33
N ILE A 437 -17.78 16.56 -3.78
CA ILE A 437 -16.60 16.86 -2.94
C ILE A 437 -15.92 18.15 -3.38
N ASN A 438 -15.04 18.72 -2.54
CA ASN A 438 -14.23 19.88 -2.91
C ASN A 438 -12.81 19.48 -3.36
N GLU A 439 -12.06 20.41 -3.97
CA GLU A 439 -10.71 20.17 -4.51
C GLU A 439 -9.75 19.56 -3.49
N ARG A 440 -9.83 19.91 -2.20
CA ARG A 440 -8.97 19.37 -1.13
C ARG A 440 -9.32 17.94 -0.76
N ASP A 441 -10.61 17.62 -0.66
CA ASP A 441 -11.08 16.25 -0.39
C ASP A 441 -10.66 15.29 -1.51
N ALA A 442 -10.64 15.80 -2.76
CA ALA A 442 -10.19 15.06 -3.93
C ALA A 442 -8.69 14.70 -3.85
N LEU A 443 -7.83 15.59 -3.30
CA LEU A 443 -6.41 15.29 -3.08
C LEU A 443 -6.19 14.13 -2.09
N LEU A 444 -7.04 13.99 -1.07
CA LEU A 444 -6.95 12.91 -0.09
C LEU A 444 -7.46 11.56 -0.62
N LYS A 445 -8.28 11.55 -1.69
CA LYS A 445 -8.81 10.32 -2.32
C LYS A 445 -7.85 9.68 -3.33
N VAL A 446 -6.88 10.43 -3.85
CA VAL A 446 -5.84 9.91 -4.74
C VAL A 446 -4.57 9.62 -3.93
N LEU A 447 -4.39 8.35 -3.56
CA LEU A 447 -3.16 7.87 -2.92
C LEU A 447 -1.91 8.15 -3.78
N PRO A 448 -0.72 8.36 -3.20
CA PRO A 448 0.52 8.61 -3.96
C PRO A 448 0.89 7.52 -4.97
N GLU A 449 0.57 6.25 -4.66
CA GLU A 449 0.87 5.07 -5.48
C GLU A 449 0.01 5.06 -6.75
N HIS A 450 -1.21 5.62 -6.71
CA HIS A 450 -2.02 5.85 -7.91
C HIS A 450 -1.31 6.78 -8.90
N LEU A 451 -0.52 7.75 -8.42
CA LEU A 451 0.22 8.66 -9.29
C LEU A 451 1.47 7.98 -9.87
N ASP A 452 2.14 7.11 -9.11
CA ASP A 452 3.25 6.30 -9.62
C ASP A 452 2.79 5.31 -10.72
N GLN A 453 1.62 4.68 -10.55
CA GLN A 453 0.97 3.89 -11.62
C GLN A 453 0.69 4.71 -12.89
N MET A 454 0.39 6.00 -12.76
CA MET A 454 0.21 6.91 -13.91
C MET A 454 1.55 7.36 -14.54
N LEU A 455 2.69 7.00 -13.94
CA LEU A 455 4.05 7.24 -14.44
C LEU A 455 4.75 5.95 -14.92
N HIS A 456 4.18 4.77 -14.63
CA HIS A 456 4.63 3.49 -15.16
C HIS A 456 4.64 3.47 -16.71
N PRO A 457 5.59 2.76 -17.36
CA PRO A 457 5.70 2.75 -18.82
C PRO A 457 4.44 2.22 -19.54
N ARG A 458 4.19 2.75 -20.75
CA ARG A 458 3.15 2.28 -21.67
C ARG A 458 3.77 1.93 -23.02
N PHE A 459 3.20 0.95 -23.74
CA PHE A 459 3.68 0.59 -25.09
C PHE A 459 3.57 1.78 -26.05
N THR A 460 4.66 2.07 -26.78
CA THR A 460 4.79 3.27 -27.62
C THR A 460 4.02 3.19 -28.93
N VAL A 461 3.95 2.01 -29.55
CA VAL A 461 3.52 1.85 -30.95
C VAL A 461 2.44 0.79 -31.13
N VAL A 462 1.39 0.86 -30.30
CA VAL A 462 0.23 -0.08 -30.30
C VAL A 462 -0.44 -0.19 -31.68
N GLU A 463 -0.47 0.90 -32.47
CA GLU A 463 -1.02 0.92 -33.83
C GLU A 463 -0.05 0.41 -34.92
N SER A 464 1.19 0.05 -34.58
CA SER A 464 2.17 -0.41 -35.57
C SER A 464 1.85 -1.79 -36.11
N SER A 465 2.22 -2.03 -37.39
CA SER A 465 2.10 -3.35 -38.00
C SER A 465 3.05 -4.40 -37.39
N GLU A 466 3.96 -4.02 -36.51
CA GLU A 466 4.88 -4.95 -35.83
C GLU A 466 4.30 -5.38 -34.48
N TYR A 467 3.80 -4.43 -33.68
CA TYR A 467 3.02 -4.69 -32.48
C TYR A 467 1.81 -5.60 -32.79
N GLN A 468 1.02 -5.25 -33.80
CA GLN A 468 -0.16 -6.03 -34.21
C GLN A 468 0.18 -7.42 -34.79
N LYS A 469 1.42 -7.67 -35.22
CA LYS A 469 1.91 -9.03 -35.58
C LYS A 469 2.48 -9.80 -34.40
N ALA A 470 2.84 -9.11 -33.32
CA ALA A 470 3.36 -9.71 -32.10
C ALA A 470 2.26 -10.18 -31.14
N VAL A 471 1.03 -9.64 -31.25
CA VAL A 471 -0.15 -10.15 -30.53
C VAL A 471 -0.37 -11.63 -30.88
N ILE A 472 -0.32 -12.49 -29.87
CA ILE A 472 -0.47 -13.94 -29.99
C ILE A 472 -1.80 -14.45 -29.41
N SER A 473 -2.40 -13.73 -28.46
CA SER A 473 -3.78 -13.95 -28.01
C SER A 473 -4.31 -12.74 -27.22
N ARG A 474 -5.58 -12.80 -26.79
CA ARG A 474 -6.26 -11.79 -25.97
C ARG A 474 -7.01 -12.45 -24.82
N GLY A 475 -6.87 -11.92 -23.61
CA GLY A 475 -7.74 -12.19 -22.47
C GLY A 475 -8.53 -10.94 -22.06
N LEU A 476 -9.06 -10.95 -20.83
CA LEU A 476 -9.72 -9.80 -20.22
C LEU A 476 -8.67 -8.78 -19.70
N PRO A 477 -8.83 -7.46 -19.96
CA PRO A 477 -7.94 -6.40 -19.48
C PRO A 477 -8.14 -6.13 -17.98
N ALA A 478 -7.67 -7.08 -17.16
CA ALA A 478 -7.98 -7.15 -15.74
C ALA A 478 -7.39 -6.00 -14.92
N SER A 479 -6.15 -5.61 -15.20
CA SER A 479 -5.46 -4.48 -14.57
C SER A 479 -4.58 -3.75 -15.58
N PRO A 480 -4.65 -2.41 -15.69
CA PRO A 480 -4.00 -1.65 -16.76
C PRO A 480 -2.46 -1.60 -16.67
N GLY A 481 -1.83 -1.10 -17.74
CA GLY A 481 -0.38 -0.90 -17.87
C GLY A 481 0.30 -1.83 -18.88
N ALA A 482 1.62 -1.73 -18.99
CA ALA A 482 2.45 -2.51 -19.90
C ALA A 482 3.52 -3.28 -19.11
N ALA A 483 3.54 -4.61 -19.23
CA ALA A 483 4.56 -5.46 -18.62
C ALA A 483 5.43 -6.12 -19.70
N VAL A 484 6.71 -6.31 -19.42
CA VAL A 484 7.66 -7.05 -20.26
C VAL A 484 8.52 -7.92 -19.35
N GLY A 485 8.61 -9.22 -19.60
CA GLY A 485 9.38 -10.10 -18.72
C GLY A 485 9.43 -11.56 -19.18
N ARG A 486 10.19 -12.36 -18.45
CA ARG A 486 10.31 -13.81 -18.65
C ARG A 486 9.16 -14.58 -18.01
N LEU A 487 8.66 -15.62 -18.67
CA LEU A 487 7.65 -16.51 -18.11
C LEU A 487 8.18 -17.27 -16.89
N ALA A 488 7.42 -17.27 -15.81
CA ALA A 488 7.62 -18.09 -14.62
C ALA A 488 6.27 -18.64 -14.13
N PHE A 489 6.26 -19.91 -13.73
CA PHE A 489 5.03 -20.66 -13.41
C PHE A 489 4.83 -20.92 -11.91
N THR A 490 5.82 -20.59 -11.08
CA THR A 490 5.79 -20.75 -9.62
C THR A 490 6.28 -19.47 -8.92
N ASN A 491 5.86 -19.27 -7.67
CA ASN A 491 6.10 -18.04 -6.93
C ASN A 491 7.58 -17.86 -6.55
N GLU A 492 8.23 -18.93 -6.10
CA GLU A 492 9.64 -18.96 -5.69
C GLU A 492 10.54 -18.47 -6.82
N LYS A 493 10.17 -18.78 -8.06
CA LYS A 493 10.94 -18.43 -9.25
C LYS A 493 10.76 -16.99 -9.70
N VAL A 494 9.59 -16.41 -9.45
CA VAL A 494 9.42 -14.95 -9.63
C VAL A 494 10.23 -14.20 -8.57
N VAL A 495 10.27 -14.68 -7.33
CA VAL A 495 11.08 -14.09 -6.25
C VAL A 495 12.58 -14.19 -6.56
N ASP A 496 13.10 -15.38 -6.88
CA ASP A 496 14.50 -15.59 -7.29
C ASP A 496 14.88 -14.72 -8.50
N ASN A 497 14.04 -14.68 -9.54
CA ASN A 497 14.25 -13.75 -10.65
C ASN A 497 14.27 -12.27 -10.18
N LYS A 498 13.40 -11.87 -9.26
CA LYS A 498 13.31 -10.48 -8.76
C LYS A 498 14.53 -10.08 -7.94
N GLU A 499 15.04 -10.97 -7.08
CA GLU A 499 16.30 -10.80 -6.35
C GLU A 499 17.50 -10.68 -7.31
N ASN A 500 17.50 -11.44 -8.41
CA ASN A 500 18.50 -11.36 -9.48
C ASN A 500 18.25 -10.22 -10.50
N GLY A 501 17.26 -9.34 -10.28
CA GLY A 501 16.96 -8.20 -11.17
C GLY A 501 16.36 -8.56 -12.54
N ILE A 502 15.81 -9.77 -12.69
CA ILE A 502 15.24 -10.31 -13.93
C ILE A 502 13.72 -10.04 -13.95
N PRO A 503 13.21 -9.17 -14.84
CA PRO A 503 11.78 -8.89 -14.93
C PRO A 503 11.02 -10.14 -15.39
N SER A 504 9.92 -10.45 -14.70
CA SER A 504 9.20 -11.72 -14.83
C SER A 504 7.69 -11.52 -14.95
N ILE A 505 7.03 -12.44 -15.66
CA ILE A 505 5.58 -12.54 -15.81
C ILE A 505 5.13 -13.84 -15.13
N LEU A 506 4.26 -13.72 -14.12
CA LEU A 506 3.69 -14.88 -13.44
C LEU A 506 2.55 -15.48 -14.28
N VAL A 507 2.59 -16.79 -14.49
CA VAL A 507 1.55 -17.55 -15.21
C VAL A 507 1.00 -18.66 -14.32
N ARG A 508 -0.33 -18.68 -14.14
CA ARG A 508 -1.09 -19.69 -13.37
C ARG A 508 -2.38 -20.04 -14.14
N ASP A 509 -2.98 -21.22 -13.93
CA ASP A 509 -4.36 -21.47 -14.44
C ASP A 509 -5.36 -20.48 -13.80
N GLU A 510 -5.29 -20.38 -12.48
CA GLU A 510 -5.88 -19.33 -11.64
C GLU A 510 -4.94 -18.95 -10.49
N THR A 511 -5.05 -17.73 -9.93
CA THR A 511 -4.29 -17.34 -8.74
C THR A 511 -5.07 -17.63 -7.47
N SER A 512 -4.42 -18.27 -6.51
CA SER A 512 -4.83 -18.37 -5.11
C SER A 512 -4.30 -17.19 -4.28
N PRO A 513 -4.77 -17.00 -3.04
CA PRO A 513 -4.14 -16.12 -2.05
C PRO A 513 -2.74 -16.56 -1.58
N ASP A 514 -2.29 -17.78 -1.91
CA ASP A 514 -0.91 -18.23 -1.61
C ASP A 514 0.09 -17.71 -2.67
N ASP A 515 -0.38 -17.26 -3.84
CA ASP A 515 0.45 -16.71 -4.92
C ASP A 515 0.88 -15.24 -4.70
N ILE A 516 0.47 -14.62 -3.58
CA ILE A 516 0.64 -13.18 -3.30
C ILE A 516 2.09 -12.68 -3.42
N GLU A 517 3.06 -13.46 -2.96
CA GLU A 517 4.48 -13.08 -2.98
C GLU A 517 5.07 -13.11 -4.40
N GLY A 518 4.64 -14.04 -5.24
CA GLY A 518 4.97 -14.07 -6.66
C GLY A 518 4.24 -12.98 -7.45
N MET A 519 2.95 -12.79 -7.19
CA MET A 519 2.13 -11.76 -7.84
C MET A 519 2.66 -10.33 -7.58
N TYR A 520 3.17 -10.05 -6.37
CA TYR A 520 3.76 -8.75 -6.03
C TYR A 520 5.11 -8.54 -6.72
N SER A 521 5.95 -9.59 -6.75
CA SER A 521 7.30 -9.58 -7.31
C SER A 521 7.33 -9.53 -8.84
N ALA A 522 6.29 -10.05 -9.51
CA ALA A 522 6.16 -10.04 -10.96
C ALA A 522 5.96 -8.63 -11.55
N GLU A 523 6.45 -8.38 -12.76
CA GLU A 523 6.13 -7.16 -13.52
C GLU A 523 4.76 -7.24 -14.19
N GLY A 524 4.16 -8.42 -14.29
CA GLY A 524 2.79 -8.62 -14.78
C GLY A 524 2.27 -10.04 -14.53
N ILE A 525 0.95 -10.22 -14.59
CA ILE A 525 0.27 -11.47 -14.21
C ILE A 525 -0.65 -11.92 -15.35
N LEU A 526 -0.57 -13.20 -15.74
CA LEU A 526 -1.40 -13.83 -16.76
C LEU A 526 -2.12 -15.07 -16.20
N THR A 527 -3.43 -15.16 -16.39
CA THR A 527 -4.23 -16.35 -16.04
C THR A 527 -5.10 -16.86 -17.18
N ALA A 528 -5.28 -18.18 -17.26
CA ALA A 528 -6.17 -18.82 -18.22
C ALA A 528 -7.65 -18.69 -17.82
N ARG A 529 -7.95 -18.64 -16.52
CA ARG A 529 -9.30 -18.48 -15.95
C ARG A 529 -9.47 -17.15 -15.22
N GLY A 530 -10.68 -16.95 -14.68
CA GLY A 530 -11.07 -15.78 -13.87
C GLY A 530 -11.66 -14.60 -14.67
N GLY A 531 -12.73 -14.01 -14.15
CA GLY A 531 -13.38 -12.79 -14.68
C GLY A 531 -12.71 -11.49 -14.21
N MET A 532 -13.32 -10.34 -14.51
CA MET A 532 -12.80 -9.03 -14.08
C MET A 532 -12.79 -8.83 -12.57
N THR A 533 -13.54 -9.64 -11.82
CA THR A 533 -13.61 -9.64 -10.34
C THR A 533 -12.87 -10.82 -9.69
N SER A 534 -12.07 -11.56 -10.45
CA SER A 534 -11.22 -12.65 -9.92
C SER A 534 -10.13 -12.15 -8.95
N HIS A 535 -9.55 -13.08 -8.18
CA HIS A 535 -8.47 -12.79 -7.22
C HIS A 535 -7.31 -12.04 -7.90
N ALA A 536 -6.80 -12.57 -9.01
CA ALA A 536 -5.76 -11.95 -9.83
C ALA A 536 -6.11 -10.50 -10.20
N ALA A 537 -7.31 -10.27 -10.74
CA ALA A 537 -7.76 -8.97 -11.20
C ALA A 537 -7.89 -7.94 -10.05
N VAL A 538 -8.42 -8.34 -8.90
CA VAL A 538 -8.63 -7.44 -7.74
C VAL A 538 -7.29 -7.09 -7.05
N VAL A 539 -6.39 -8.06 -6.92
CA VAL A 539 -5.07 -7.86 -6.29
C VAL A 539 -4.15 -7.06 -7.21
N ALA A 540 -4.03 -7.45 -8.49
CA ALA A 540 -3.16 -6.77 -9.45
C ALA A 540 -3.54 -5.29 -9.65
N ARG A 541 -4.83 -4.95 -9.70
CA ARG A 541 -5.30 -3.54 -9.71
C ARG A 541 -4.89 -2.79 -8.45
N GLY A 542 -4.91 -3.44 -7.29
CA GLY A 542 -4.51 -2.84 -6.02
C GLY A 542 -3.05 -2.41 -6.00
N TRP A 543 -2.16 -3.17 -6.64
CA TRP A 543 -0.73 -2.86 -6.75
C TRP A 543 -0.33 -2.21 -8.09
N GLY A 544 -1.29 -1.94 -8.98
CA GLY A 544 -1.01 -1.38 -10.30
C GLY A 544 -0.25 -2.29 -11.27
N ARG A 545 -0.15 -3.59 -10.97
CA ARG A 545 0.52 -4.56 -11.84
C ARG A 545 -0.35 -4.84 -13.07
N PRO A 546 0.19 -4.77 -14.31
CA PRO A 546 -0.52 -5.16 -15.52
C PRO A 546 -0.99 -6.62 -15.44
N CYS A 547 -2.27 -6.86 -15.69
CA CYS A 547 -2.84 -8.20 -15.59
C CYS A 547 -3.83 -8.51 -16.71
N VAL A 548 -3.75 -9.73 -17.22
CA VAL A 548 -4.66 -10.30 -18.22
C VAL A 548 -5.25 -11.59 -17.65
N CYS A 549 -6.58 -11.67 -17.55
CA CYS A 549 -7.30 -12.83 -16.97
C CYS A 549 -8.17 -13.56 -18.00
N GLY A 550 -8.62 -14.77 -17.68
CA GLY A 550 -9.64 -15.46 -18.47
C GLY A 550 -9.23 -15.77 -19.92
N CYS A 551 -7.94 -15.94 -20.19
CA CYS A 551 -7.45 -16.21 -21.54
C CYS A 551 -7.67 -17.68 -21.92
N THR A 552 -8.89 -18.03 -22.32
CA THR A 552 -9.33 -19.41 -22.64
C THR A 552 -8.59 -20.08 -23.81
N SER A 553 -7.73 -19.36 -24.54
CA SER A 553 -6.83 -19.93 -25.55
C SER A 553 -5.61 -20.65 -24.97
N LEU A 554 -5.34 -20.46 -23.66
CA LEU A 554 -4.20 -21.02 -22.95
C LEU A 554 -4.54 -22.42 -22.40
N VAL A 555 -3.58 -23.33 -22.50
CA VAL A 555 -3.48 -24.52 -21.65
C VAL A 555 -2.13 -24.44 -20.93
N ILE A 556 -2.15 -24.43 -19.60
CA ILE A 556 -0.96 -24.24 -18.77
C ILE A 556 -0.58 -25.58 -18.13
N ASP A 557 0.71 -25.90 -18.16
CA ASP A 557 1.33 -27.05 -17.51
C ASP A 557 2.37 -26.52 -16.53
N GLU A 558 1.94 -26.40 -15.27
CA GLU A 558 2.72 -25.80 -14.18
C GLU A 558 3.86 -26.72 -13.72
N GLU A 559 3.68 -28.06 -13.79
CA GLU A 559 4.72 -29.03 -13.43
C GLU A 559 5.89 -29.02 -14.42
N ASN A 560 5.61 -28.90 -15.72
CA ASN A 560 6.64 -28.85 -16.77
C ASN A 560 7.09 -27.43 -17.12
N GLY A 561 6.49 -26.38 -16.53
CA GLY A 561 6.84 -24.98 -16.75
C GLY A 561 6.59 -24.53 -18.20
N THR A 562 5.41 -24.83 -18.76
CA THR A 562 5.05 -24.44 -20.13
C THR A 562 3.61 -23.93 -20.25
N MET A 563 3.35 -23.10 -21.25
CA MET A 563 1.99 -22.83 -21.71
C MET A 563 1.85 -23.08 -23.22
N LEU A 564 0.71 -23.61 -23.62
CA LEU A 564 0.29 -23.79 -25.00
C LEU A 564 -0.76 -22.73 -25.32
N ILE A 565 -0.51 -21.91 -26.34
CA ILE A 565 -1.48 -20.94 -26.85
C ILE A 565 -2.05 -21.45 -28.17
N THR A 566 -3.38 -21.46 -28.30
CA THR A 566 -4.05 -21.62 -29.59
C THR A 566 -4.25 -20.25 -30.23
N LEU A 567 -3.67 -20.04 -31.42
CA LEU A 567 -3.71 -18.76 -32.15
C LEU A 567 -5.01 -18.61 -32.96
N GLU A 568 -5.31 -17.41 -33.45
CA GLU A 568 -6.52 -17.11 -34.24
C GLU A 568 -6.64 -17.94 -35.54
N ASP A 569 -5.53 -18.43 -36.09
CA ASP A 569 -5.51 -19.31 -37.27
C ASP A 569 -5.74 -20.80 -36.95
N GLY A 570 -5.95 -21.14 -35.67
CA GLY A 570 -6.11 -22.50 -35.17
C GLY A 570 -4.81 -23.29 -35.01
N SER A 571 -3.65 -22.68 -35.26
CA SER A 571 -2.35 -23.28 -34.94
C SER A 571 -2.06 -23.17 -33.44
N GLN A 572 -1.18 -24.05 -32.93
CA GLN A 572 -0.79 -24.09 -31.53
C GLN A 572 0.69 -23.77 -31.34
N LYS A 573 1.01 -23.03 -30.28
CA LYS A 573 2.35 -22.54 -29.99
C LYS A 573 2.69 -22.70 -28.52
N THR A 574 3.72 -23.49 -28.24
CA THR A 574 4.24 -23.68 -26.89
C THR A 574 5.26 -22.58 -26.55
N PHE A 575 5.10 -21.99 -25.37
CA PHE A 575 6.11 -21.17 -24.71
C PHE A 575 6.57 -21.88 -23.44
N LYS A 576 7.81 -21.63 -23.04
CA LYS A 576 8.46 -22.23 -21.89
C LYS A 576 8.84 -21.19 -20.86
N ASP A 577 9.04 -21.65 -19.65
CA ASP A 577 9.74 -20.90 -18.60
C ASP A 577 11.03 -20.26 -19.14
N GLY A 578 11.23 -18.99 -18.82
CA GLY A 578 12.34 -18.18 -19.32
C GLY A 578 12.10 -17.47 -20.66
N ASP A 579 11.13 -17.90 -21.48
CA ASP A 579 10.76 -17.17 -22.72
C ASP A 579 10.25 -15.77 -22.37
N THR A 580 10.61 -14.76 -23.18
CA THR A 580 10.18 -13.38 -22.94
C THR A 580 8.88 -13.06 -23.68
N ILE A 581 7.90 -12.52 -22.96
CA ILE A 581 6.65 -11.99 -23.51
C ILE A 581 6.38 -10.57 -23.01
N SER A 582 5.39 -9.92 -23.58
CA SER A 582 4.85 -8.65 -23.10
C SER A 582 3.33 -8.75 -22.89
N LEU A 583 2.79 -8.09 -21.86
CA LEU A 583 1.35 -8.03 -21.56
C LEU A 583 0.85 -6.59 -21.64
N ASN A 584 -0.26 -6.36 -22.35
CA ASN A 584 -0.99 -5.10 -22.35
C ASN A 584 -2.25 -5.22 -21.51
N GLY A 585 -2.13 -4.80 -20.24
CA GLY A 585 -3.23 -4.79 -19.29
C GLY A 585 -4.39 -3.87 -19.67
N ASN A 586 -4.18 -2.91 -20.58
CA ASN A 586 -5.23 -1.99 -21.04
C ASN A 586 -6.18 -2.65 -22.05
N THR A 587 -5.68 -3.59 -22.85
CA THR A 587 -6.39 -4.18 -24.01
C THR A 587 -6.60 -5.69 -23.90
N GLY A 588 -5.96 -6.34 -22.91
CA GLY A 588 -5.94 -7.78 -22.76
C GLY A 588 -4.96 -8.50 -23.70
N GLU A 589 -4.15 -7.77 -24.48
CA GLU A 589 -3.25 -8.36 -25.46
C GLU A 589 -2.03 -9.05 -24.81
N ILE A 590 -1.78 -10.28 -25.24
CA ILE A 590 -0.57 -11.04 -24.93
C ILE A 590 0.31 -10.97 -26.19
N LEU A 591 1.56 -10.54 -26.04
CA LEU A 591 2.47 -10.32 -27.16
C LEU A 591 3.76 -11.14 -27.04
N GLN A 592 4.24 -11.68 -28.16
CA GLN A 592 5.52 -12.37 -28.22
C GLN A 592 6.70 -11.39 -28.10
N GLY A 593 7.70 -11.77 -27.30
CA GLY A 593 8.95 -11.02 -27.15
C GLY A 593 8.81 -9.76 -26.30
N ALA A 594 9.91 -9.01 -26.20
CA ALA A 594 9.92 -7.69 -25.59
C ALA A 594 9.41 -6.64 -26.59
N GLN A 595 8.47 -5.80 -26.14
CA GLN A 595 7.91 -4.68 -26.91
C GLN A 595 8.40 -3.34 -26.32
N GLU A 596 8.55 -2.31 -27.16
CA GLU A 596 8.99 -1.00 -26.69
C GLU A 596 7.96 -0.30 -25.80
N VAL A 597 8.44 0.27 -24.70
CA VAL A 597 7.66 1.08 -23.75
C VAL A 597 8.30 2.45 -23.54
N ALA A 598 7.49 3.45 -23.22
CA ALA A 598 7.96 4.80 -22.85
C ALA A 598 7.22 5.33 -21.62
N PRO A 599 7.81 6.28 -20.87
CA PRO A 599 7.08 7.00 -19.83
C PRO A 599 5.87 7.74 -20.42
N PRO A 600 4.71 7.71 -19.74
CA PRO A 600 3.48 8.35 -20.17
C PRO A 600 3.55 9.89 -20.06
N ALA A 601 2.58 10.57 -20.69
CA ALA A 601 2.50 12.02 -20.70
C ALA A 601 1.43 12.55 -19.73
N ILE A 602 1.78 13.58 -18.96
CA ILE A 602 0.84 14.29 -18.07
C ILE A 602 -0.19 15.06 -18.93
N ALA A 603 -1.39 14.49 -19.06
CA ALA A 603 -2.45 14.98 -19.93
C ALA A 603 -3.85 14.83 -19.29
N GLY A 604 -4.86 15.44 -19.90
CA GLY A 604 -6.27 15.33 -19.48
C GLY A 604 -6.49 15.67 -18.00
N ASN A 605 -7.30 14.85 -17.32
CA ASN A 605 -7.70 15.03 -15.91
C ASN A 605 -6.49 15.12 -14.96
N LEU A 606 -5.37 14.43 -15.25
CA LEU A 606 -4.15 14.54 -14.43
C LEU A 606 -3.57 15.95 -14.44
N LYS A 607 -3.67 16.69 -15.55
CA LYS A 607 -3.23 18.10 -15.60
C LYS A 607 -4.13 19.02 -14.77
N THR A 608 -5.43 18.74 -14.70
CA THR A 608 -6.37 19.45 -13.82
C THR A 608 -6.06 19.14 -12.35
N PHE A 609 -5.93 17.86 -12.01
CA PHE A 609 -5.63 17.40 -10.65
C PHE A 609 -4.29 17.93 -10.13
N MET A 610 -3.21 17.85 -10.93
CA MET A 610 -1.90 18.37 -10.52
C MET A 610 -1.86 19.91 -10.39
N LYS A 611 -2.84 20.63 -10.96
CA LYS A 611 -3.01 22.07 -10.70
C LYS A 611 -3.65 22.32 -9.33
N TRP A 612 -4.59 21.49 -8.89
CA TRP A 612 -5.14 21.53 -7.53
C TRP A 612 -4.05 21.24 -6.50
N VAL A 613 -3.19 20.25 -6.77
CA VAL A 613 -1.98 19.95 -5.98
C VAL A 613 -1.08 21.20 -5.84
N ASP A 614 -0.75 21.88 -6.94
CA ASP A 614 0.09 23.09 -6.90
C ASP A 614 -0.59 24.31 -6.24
N ASN A 615 -1.92 24.39 -6.23
CA ASN A 615 -2.67 25.45 -5.55
C ASN A 615 -2.72 25.27 -4.02
N VAL A 616 -2.41 24.07 -3.51
CA VAL A 616 -2.68 23.67 -2.11
C VAL A 616 -1.41 23.38 -1.31
N ARG A 617 -0.30 22.99 -1.94
CA ARG A 617 0.99 22.82 -1.25
C ARG A 617 1.69 24.15 -0.98
N ASP A 618 2.27 24.31 0.20
CA ASP A 618 3.05 25.49 0.57
C ASP A 618 4.56 25.34 0.29
N ILE A 619 5.08 24.10 0.32
CA ILE A 619 6.50 23.78 0.10
C ILE A 619 6.86 23.74 -1.40
N GLU A 620 8.08 24.15 -1.75
CA GLU A 620 8.59 23.97 -3.12
C GLU A 620 9.04 22.52 -3.36
N VAL A 621 8.90 22.04 -4.60
CA VAL A 621 9.40 20.73 -5.02
C VAL A 621 10.42 20.90 -6.15
N TYR A 622 11.67 20.54 -5.86
CA TYR A 622 12.80 20.56 -6.78
C TYR A 622 13.14 19.13 -7.24
N ALA A 623 14.10 19.01 -8.16
CA ALA A 623 14.63 17.71 -8.58
C ALA A 623 16.12 17.51 -8.22
N ASN A 624 16.49 16.25 -8.06
CA ASN A 624 17.86 15.75 -8.08
C ASN A 624 18.15 15.39 -9.54
N ALA A 625 18.94 16.19 -10.24
CA ALA A 625 19.12 16.09 -11.69
C ALA A 625 20.54 16.54 -12.10
N ASP A 626 21.27 15.63 -12.74
CA ASP A 626 22.72 15.75 -12.95
C ASP A 626 23.08 16.01 -14.43
N THR A 627 22.10 15.96 -15.34
CA THR A 627 22.27 16.23 -16.78
C THR A 627 21.18 17.16 -17.33
N PRO A 628 21.39 17.81 -18.49
CA PRO A 628 20.35 18.61 -19.15
C PRO A 628 19.08 17.81 -19.53
N VAL A 629 19.20 16.49 -19.74
CA VAL A 629 18.05 15.62 -20.07
C VAL A 629 17.18 15.42 -18.83
N ASP A 630 17.80 15.10 -17.69
CA ASP A 630 17.10 14.93 -16.42
C ASP A 630 16.47 16.24 -15.94
N ALA A 631 17.20 17.36 -16.11
CA ALA A 631 16.71 18.70 -15.78
C ALA A 631 15.45 19.06 -16.59
N LYS A 632 15.44 18.75 -17.90
CA LYS A 632 14.30 18.96 -18.80
C LYS A 632 13.09 18.11 -18.38
N GLU A 633 13.29 16.83 -18.07
CA GLU A 633 12.23 15.92 -17.66
C GLU A 633 11.65 16.30 -16.29
N ALA A 634 12.51 16.67 -15.33
CA ALA A 634 12.11 17.24 -14.04
C ALA A 634 11.24 18.48 -14.20
N ARG A 635 11.64 19.44 -15.05
CA ARG A 635 10.87 20.66 -15.31
C ARG A 635 9.53 20.34 -15.98
N LYS A 636 9.49 19.37 -16.91
CA LYS A 636 8.26 18.83 -17.52
C LYS A 636 7.31 18.21 -16.49
N ASN A 637 7.86 17.56 -15.46
CA ASN A 637 7.10 16.99 -14.34
C ASN A 637 6.77 18.01 -13.23
N GLY A 638 7.11 19.28 -13.42
CA GLY A 638 6.71 20.40 -12.56
C GLY A 638 7.70 20.76 -11.44
N ALA A 639 8.98 20.39 -11.57
CA ALA A 639 10.01 20.83 -10.62
C ALA A 639 10.22 22.35 -10.70
N GLN A 640 10.34 23.01 -9.55
CA GLN A 640 10.60 24.44 -9.40
C GLN A 640 12.09 24.82 -9.40
N GLY A 641 12.97 23.84 -9.58
CA GLY A 641 14.42 24.01 -9.58
C GLY A 641 15.14 22.66 -9.46
N ILE A 642 16.46 22.72 -9.32
CA ILE A 642 17.29 21.56 -8.99
C ILE A 642 17.82 21.76 -7.57
N GLY A 643 17.51 20.84 -6.64
CA GLY A 643 18.00 20.88 -5.27
C GLY A 643 19.27 20.05 -5.04
N LEU A 644 19.65 19.23 -6.03
CA LEU A 644 20.92 18.51 -6.08
C LEU A 644 21.30 18.21 -7.54
N CYS A 645 22.35 18.85 -8.02
CA CYS A 645 23.12 18.45 -9.20
C CYS A 645 24.48 17.91 -8.74
N ARG A 646 24.70 16.60 -8.89
CA ARG A 646 25.93 15.88 -8.54
C ARG A 646 26.98 16.05 -9.63
N THR A 647 28.13 16.60 -9.26
CA THR A 647 29.21 16.87 -10.22
C THR A 647 30.11 15.66 -10.48
N GLU A 648 30.11 14.69 -9.58
CA GLU A 648 30.74 13.38 -9.73
C GLU A 648 30.21 12.61 -10.96
N HIS A 649 28.90 12.65 -11.22
CA HIS A 649 28.28 11.99 -12.37
C HIS A 649 28.76 12.58 -13.71
N MET A 650 29.12 13.86 -13.75
CA MET A 650 29.68 14.52 -14.94
C MET A 650 31.09 14.01 -15.29
N PHE A 651 31.78 13.32 -14.38
CA PHE A 651 33.15 12.82 -14.60
C PHE A 651 33.24 11.38 -15.11
N PHE A 652 32.22 10.54 -14.93
CA PHE A 652 32.31 9.11 -15.29
C PHE A 652 32.27 8.81 -16.80
N LEU A 653 31.98 9.80 -17.66
CA LEU A 653 32.02 9.62 -19.12
C LEU A 653 33.45 9.24 -19.60
N PRO A 654 33.61 8.33 -20.59
CA PRO A 654 34.91 7.71 -20.92
C PRO A 654 36.06 8.66 -21.27
N GLU A 655 35.76 9.82 -21.86
CA GLU A 655 36.72 10.88 -22.19
C GLU A 655 37.13 11.74 -20.98
N ARG A 656 36.26 11.84 -19.97
CA ARG A 656 36.40 12.70 -18.78
C ARG A 656 37.03 11.97 -17.61
N ILE A 657 36.66 10.69 -17.40
CA ILE A 657 37.22 9.82 -16.36
C ILE A 657 38.75 9.68 -16.50
N MET A 658 39.26 9.73 -17.73
CA MET A 658 40.70 9.74 -18.00
C MET A 658 41.38 11.04 -17.56
N GLN A 659 40.72 12.20 -17.67
CA GLN A 659 41.27 13.46 -17.12
C GLN A 659 41.25 13.45 -15.60
N VAL A 660 40.20 12.91 -14.95
CA VAL A 660 40.17 12.73 -13.49
C VAL A 660 41.29 11.78 -13.03
N ARG A 661 41.53 10.67 -13.74
CA ARG A 661 42.68 9.78 -13.47
C ARG A 661 44.03 10.49 -13.61
N ARG A 662 44.18 11.41 -14.55
CA ARG A 662 45.39 12.28 -14.67
C ARG A 662 45.51 13.28 -13.53
N LEU A 663 44.41 13.89 -13.08
CA LEU A 663 44.33 14.77 -11.90
C LEU A 663 44.71 14.04 -10.59
N ILE A 664 44.44 12.74 -10.49
CA ILE A 664 44.80 11.91 -9.32
C ILE A 664 46.24 11.40 -9.39
N LEU A 665 46.65 10.85 -10.53
CA LEU A 665 47.86 10.03 -10.64
C LEU A 665 49.02 10.69 -11.39
N GLY A 666 48.79 11.82 -12.05
CA GLY A 666 49.76 12.52 -12.89
C GLY A 666 50.85 13.28 -12.12
N ASN A 667 51.74 13.89 -12.90
CA ASN A 667 52.66 14.93 -12.45
C ASN A 667 51.99 16.32 -12.46
N GLU A 668 52.67 17.34 -11.96
CA GLU A 668 52.12 18.71 -11.83
C GLU A 668 51.63 19.31 -13.17
N GLU A 669 52.29 19.00 -14.28
CA GLU A 669 51.92 19.48 -15.62
C GLU A 669 50.70 18.74 -16.17
N GLN A 670 50.68 17.40 -16.07
CA GLN A 670 49.53 16.56 -16.42
C GLN A 670 48.28 16.94 -15.61
N THR A 671 48.44 17.24 -14.32
CA THR A 671 47.37 17.73 -13.43
C THR A 671 46.82 19.08 -13.89
N LYS A 672 47.70 20.04 -14.21
CA LYS A 672 47.30 21.38 -14.70
C LYS A 672 46.63 21.35 -16.07
N GLU A 673 47.02 20.42 -16.94
CA GLU A 673 46.33 20.19 -18.22
C GLU A 673 44.96 19.55 -18.00
N ALA A 674 44.88 18.48 -17.21
CA ALA A 674 43.62 17.79 -16.90
C ALA A 674 42.57 18.73 -16.28
N LEU A 675 42.96 19.61 -15.36
CA LEU A 675 42.06 20.61 -14.77
C LEU A 675 41.45 21.55 -15.82
N ARG A 676 42.21 21.98 -16.84
CA ARG A 676 41.70 22.86 -17.90
C ARG A 676 40.64 22.19 -18.76
N GLU A 677 40.86 20.92 -19.12
CA GLU A 677 39.87 20.14 -19.86
C GLU A 677 38.62 19.87 -19.00
N LEU A 678 38.78 19.60 -17.70
CA LEU A 678 37.66 19.43 -16.78
C LEU A 678 36.81 20.71 -16.61
N VAL A 679 37.41 21.92 -16.59
CA VAL A 679 36.66 23.18 -16.68
C VAL A 679 35.81 23.21 -17.96
N ASN A 680 36.40 22.87 -19.11
CA ASN A 680 35.71 22.93 -20.40
C ASN A 680 34.50 21.99 -20.45
N PHE A 681 34.64 20.76 -19.93
CA PHE A 681 33.54 19.79 -19.86
C PHE A 681 32.43 20.25 -18.92
N GLN A 682 32.74 20.54 -17.64
CA GLN A 682 31.70 20.95 -16.68
C GLN A 682 30.99 22.24 -17.09
N ARG A 683 31.71 23.21 -17.67
CA ARG A 683 31.08 24.45 -18.16
C ARG A 683 30.02 24.17 -19.23
N GLN A 684 30.25 23.22 -20.14
CA GLN A 684 29.27 22.81 -21.15
C GLN A 684 28.05 22.11 -20.53
N ASP A 685 28.25 21.27 -19.50
CA ASP A 685 27.15 20.60 -18.80
C ASP A 685 26.26 21.62 -18.08
N PHE A 686 26.87 22.54 -17.34
CA PHE A 686 26.18 23.61 -16.62
C PHE A 686 25.46 24.58 -17.57
N GLU A 687 26.07 24.98 -18.70
CA GLU A 687 25.40 25.75 -19.75
C GLU A 687 24.14 25.03 -20.27
N GLY A 688 24.21 23.70 -20.43
CA GLY A 688 23.06 22.86 -20.81
C GLY A 688 21.98 22.79 -19.72
N ILE A 689 22.36 22.65 -18.46
CA ILE A 689 21.44 22.58 -17.31
C ILE A 689 20.72 23.92 -17.09
N PHE A 690 21.47 25.04 -17.05
CA PHE A 690 20.88 26.38 -16.90
C PHE A 690 19.91 26.70 -18.05
N LYS A 691 20.21 26.27 -19.27
CA LYS A 691 19.31 26.46 -20.43
C LYS A 691 17.97 25.74 -20.26
N GLU A 692 17.95 24.50 -19.78
CA GLU A 692 16.69 23.78 -19.59
C GLU A 692 15.97 24.22 -18.29
N MET A 693 16.69 24.78 -17.30
CA MET A 693 16.17 25.37 -16.06
C MET A 693 16.04 26.91 -16.05
N ASP A 694 16.05 27.57 -17.21
CA ASP A 694 15.90 29.02 -17.39
C ASP A 694 14.85 29.67 -16.44
N GLY A 695 15.30 30.57 -15.56
CA GLY A 695 14.49 31.24 -14.54
C GLY A 695 14.41 30.59 -13.16
N LEU A 696 14.88 29.34 -13.02
CA LEU A 696 14.76 28.51 -11.80
C LEU A 696 16.13 28.32 -11.11
N PRO A 697 16.18 28.14 -9.78
CA PRO A 697 17.41 27.86 -9.05
C PRO A 697 18.00 26.48 -9.38
N VAL A 698 19.32 26.39 -9.41
CA VAL A 698 20.08 25.17 -9.67
C VAL A 698 21.17 25.00 -8.60
N THR A 699 20.93 24.10 -7.65
CA THR A 699 21.85 23.78 -6.55
C THR A 699 22.87 22.72 -6.98
N ILE A 700 24.13 23.12 -7.12
CA ILE A 700 25.24 22.30 -7.63
C ILE A 700 26.11 21.86 -6.45
N ARG A 701 26.25 20.55 -6.24
CA ARG A 701 27.12 19.98 -5.21
C ARG A 701 28.54 19.83 -5.77
N LEU A 702 29.53 20.38 -5.06
CA LEU A 702 30.94 20.15 -5.35
C LEU A 702 31.31 18.66 -5.19
N LEU A 703 32.46 18.25 -5.74
CA LEU A 703 32.89 16.85 -5.76
C LEU A 703 32.86 16.23 -4.36
N ASP A 704 31.99 15.23 -4.19
CA ASP A 704 31.83 14.48 -2.95
C ASP A 704 32.70 13.21 -2.86
N PRO A 705 32.65 12.21 -3.78
CA PRO A 705 33.27 10.92 -3.55
C PRO A 705 34.82 10.94 -3.43
N PRO A 706 35.41 10.01 -2.66
CA PRO A 706 36.86 9.87 -2.53
C PRO A 706 37.51 9.50 -3.86
N LEU A 707 38.75 9.96 -4.06
CA LEU A 707 39.43 9.88 -5.36
C LEU A 707 39.63 8.45 -5.89
N HIS A 708 39.61 7.41 -5.04
CA HIS A 708 39.79 6.03 -5.49
C HIS A 708 38.60 5.47 -6.30
N GLU A 709 37.38 6.01 -6.14
CA GLU A 709 36.21 5.57 -6.93
C GLU A 709 36.37 5.86 -8.44
N PHE A 710 37.22 6.82 -8.80
CA PHE A 710 37.55 7.12 -10.20
C PHE A 710 38.70 6.26 -10.75
N LEU A 711 39.39 5.48 -9.92
CA LEU A 711 40.50 4.62 -10.34
C LEU A 711 39.99 3.27 -10.88
N PRO A 712 40.68 2.64 -11.85
CA PRO A 712 40.30 1.31 -12.33
C PRO A 712 40.62 0.23 -11.29
N SER A 713 39.98 -0.94 -11.39
CA SER A 713 40.42 -2.10 -10.64
C SER A 713 41.85 -2.47 -11.06
N VAL A 714 42.64 -2.98 -10.11
CA VAL A 714 43.98 -3.55 -10.39
C VAL A 714 43.88 -4.76 -11.34
N GLU A 715 42.69 -5.37 -11.42
CA GLU A 715 42.35 -6.50 -12.29
C GLU A 715 41.98 -6.07 -13.73
N ASP A 716 41.67 -4.78 -13.97
CA ASP A 716 41.39 -4.22 -15.30
C ASP A 716 42.68 -4.03 -16.11
N ILE A 717 43.32 -5.12 -16.52
CA ILE A 717 44.63 -5.14 -17.19
C ILE A 717 44.67 -4.19 -18.41
N SER A 718 43.58 -4.08 -19.17
CA SER A 718 43.46 -3.21 -20.35
C SER A 718 43.49 -1.71 -19.97
N ILE A 719 42.69 -1.31 -18.99
CA ILE A 719 42.63 0.09 -18.51
C ILE A 719 43.93 0.45 -17.82
N MET A 720 44.46 -0.45 -16.98
CA MET A 720 45.74 -0.28 -16.29
C MET A 720 46.91 -0.13 -17.26
N SER A 721 46.94 -0.84 -18.39
CA SER A 721 47.96 -0.64 -19.42
C SER A 721 47.85 0.74 -20.08
N SER A 722 46.65 1.09 -20.58
CA SER A 722 46.39 2.39 -21.23
C SER A 722 46.74 3.58 -20.33
N LEU A 723 46.39 3.49 -19.04
CA LEU A 723 46.68 4.50 -18.04
C LEU A 723 48.18 4.56 -17.69
N SER A 724 48.89 3.43 -17.66
CA SER A 724 50.35 3.38 -17.50
C SER A 724 51.05 4.12 -18.64
N ASP A 725 50.65 3.84 -19.88
CA ASP A 725 51.22 4.43 -21.10
C ASP A 725 50.96 5.94 -21.18
N GLN A 726 49.75 6.41 -20.84
CA GLN A 726 49.40 7.84 -20.85
C GLN A 726 50.06 8.65 -19.73
N LEU A 727 50.24 8.06 -18.54
CA LEU A 727 50.89 8.73 -17.41
C LEU A 727 52.42 8.74 -17.55
N GLY A 728 52.99 7.81 -18.33
CA GLY A 728 54.45 7.66 -18.48
C GLY A 728 55.12 6.98 -17.27
N ILE A 729 54.37 6.20 -16.50
CA ILE A 729 54.84 5.45 -15.33
C ILE A 729 54.77 3.94 -15.60
N THR A 730 55.46 3.10 -14.82
CA THR A 730 55.36 1.64 -14.98
C THR A 730 54.07 1.09 -14.36
N LYS A 731 53.54 -0.02 -14.90
CA LYS A 731 52.32 -0.67 -14.37
C LYS A 731 52.43 -0.97 -12.86
N ARG A 732 53.63 -1.32 -12.38
CA ARG A 732 53.90 -1.59 -10.96
C ARG A 732 53.81 -0.34 -10.07
N GLU A 733 54.22 0.82 -10.58
CA GLU A 733 54.05 2.10 -9.86
C GLU A 733 52.57 2.53 -9.88
N LEU A 734 51.86 2.30 -10.98
CA LEU A 734 50.42 2.53 -11.07
C LEU A 734 49.65 1.63 -10.08
N GLU A 735 49.91 0.32 -10.07
CA GLU A 735 49.36 -0.64 -9.11
C GLU A 735 49.61 -0.22 -7.65
N HIS A 736 50.80 0.30 -7.35
CA HIS A 736 51.10 0.83 -6.02
C HIS A 736 50.30 2.11 -5.72
N LYS A 737 50.19 3.05 -6.66
CA LYS A 737 49.41 4.29 -6.45
C LYS A 737 47.93 4.01 -6.20
N VAL A 738 47.33 3.11 -6.99
CA VAL A 738 45.93 2.68 -6.80
C VAL A 738 45.75 2.08 -5.40
N LYS A 739 46.57 1.09 -5.02
CA LYS A 739 46.50 0.45 -3.70
C LYS A 739 46.79 1.36 -2.51
N SER A 740 47.62 2.39 -2.69
CA SER A 740 47.82 3.41 -1.65
C SER A 740 46.71 4.48 -1.58
N SER A 741 45.70 4.40 -2.46
CA SER A 741 44.52 5.27 -2.46
C SER A 741 43.27 4.57 -1.90
N GLU A 742 43.30 3.25 -1.73
CA GLU A 742 42.23 2.44 -1.13
C GLU A 742 42.04 2.82 0.36
N GLU A 743 40.78 3.06 0.78
CA GLU A 743 40.43 3.36 2.17
C GLU A 743 39.60 2.23 2.79
N ILE A 744 39.75 2.00 4.10
CA ILE A 744 39.04 0.91 4.80
C ILE A 744 37.52 1.19 4.89
N ASN A 745 37.13 2.46 4.98
CA ASN A 745 35.72 2.89 5.04
C ASN A 745 35.54 4.14 4.15
N PRO A 746 35.41 4.00 2.81
CA PRO A 746 35.35 5.13 1.86
C PRO A 746 34.30 6.20 2.19
N MET A 747 33.14 5.78 2.70
CA MET A 747 32.06 6.66 3.15
C MET A 747 32.50 7.68 4.23
N LEU A 748 33.48 7.32 5.07
CA LEU A 748 34.03 8.17 6.13
C LEU A 748 35.40 8.79 5.81
N GLY A 749 35.92 8.58 4.60
CA GLY A 749 37.32 8.85 4.22
C GLY A 749 37.65 10.28 3.78
N LEU A 750 38.68 10.40 2.93
CA LEU A 750 39.16 11.66 2.34
C LEU A 750 38.31 12.08 1.14
N ARG A 751 37.11 12.57 1.46
CA ARG A 751 36.05 12.94 0.50
C ARG A 751 35.43 14.30 0.84
N GLY A 752 34.57 14.83 -0.02
CA GLY A 752 33.80 16.07 0.19
C GLY A 752 34.67 17.30 0.51
N CYS A 753 34.23 18.15 1.44
CA CYS A 753 34.99 19.34 1.85
C CYS A 753 36.42 19.02 2.33
N ARG A 754 36.69 17.80 2.82
CA ARG A 754 38.03 17.38 3.29
C ARG A 754 38.98 17.23 2.10
N LEU A 755 38.47 16.67 1.00
CA LEU A 755 39.18 16.62 -0.28
C LEU A 755 39.37 18.04 -0.83
N GLY A 756 38.33 18.89 -0.81
CA GLY A 756 38.44 20.27 -1.28
C GLY A 756 39.32 21.21 -0.42
N ILE A 757 39.55 20.88 0.86
CA ILE A 757 40.52 21.57 1.74
C ILE A 757 41.95 21.10 1.48
N THR A 758 42.15 19.80 1.18
CA THR A 758 43.49 19.22 0.92
C THR A 758 43.95 19.38 -0.52
N ARG A 759 43.01 19.56 -1.46
CA ARG A 759 43.21 19.78 -2.91
C ARG A 759 42.33 20.93 -3.42
N PRO A 760 42.64 22.19 -3.02
CA PRO A 760 41.82 23.36 -3.39
C PRO A 760 41.70 23.57 -4.90
N GLU A 761 42.66 23.08 -5.70
CA GLU A 761 42.63 23.18 -7.16
C GLU A 761 41.42 22.48 -7.81
N ILE A 762 40.80 21.52 -7.12
CA ILE A 762 39.55 20.89 -7.54
C ILE A 762 38.38 21.88 -7.38
N VAL A 763 38.28 22.53 -6.22
CA VAL A 763 37.22 23.51 -5.91
C VAL A 763 37.36 24.76 -6.79
N GLU A 764 38.58 25.21 -7.04
CA GLU A 764 38.86 26.31 -7.98
C GLU A 764 38.37 25.99 -9.41
N MET A 765 38.64 24.76 -9.88
CA MET A 765 38.20 24.29 -11.19
C MET A 765 36.66 24.26 -11.31
N GLN A 766 35.98 23.71 -10.31
CA GLN A 766 34.51 23.65 -10.31
C GLN A 766 33.85 25.03 -10.15
N ALA A 767 34.34 25.86 -9.22
CA ALA A 767 33.81 27.21 -9.03
C ALA A 767 34.00 28.08 -10.30
N ARG A 768 35.14 27.98 -10.99
CA ARG A 768 35.31 28.64 -12.30
C ARG A 768 34.32 28.10 -13.33
N ALA A 769 34.14 26.77 -13.44
CA ALA A 769 33.23 26.18 -14.42
C ALA A 769 31.77 26.64 -14.22
N ILE A 770 31.29 26.68 -12.97
CA ILE A 770 29.94 27.15 -12.60
C ILE A 770 29.76 28.63 -12.95
N ILE A 771 30.68 29.50 -12.51
CA ILE A 771 30.56 30.95 -12.71
C ILE A 771 30.71 31.33 -14.19
N GLU A 772 31.65 30.71 -14.93
CA GLU A 772 31.76 30.93 -16.37
C GLU A 772 30.51 30.46 -17.14
N ALA A 773 29.95 29.30 -16.78
CA ALA A 773 28.71 28.81 -17.40
C ALA A 773 27.53 29.74 -17.12
N THR A 774 27.43 30.26 -15.90
CA THR A 774 26.38 31.21 -15.50
C THR A 774 26.48 32.50 -16.32
N LEU A 775 27.67 33.09 -16.43
CA LEU A 775 27.91 34.30 -17.24
C LEU A 775 27.65 34.04 -18.73
N ASN A 776 28.05 32.88 -19.26
CA ASN A 776 27.77 32.50 -20.64
C ASN A 776 26.26 32.33 -20.90
N ALA A 777 25.51 31.73 -19.96
CA ALA A 777 24.05 31.58 -20.03
C ALA A 777 23.32 32.93 -19.97
N ILE A 778 23.70 33.82 -19.04
CA ILE A 778 23.17 35.19 -18.96
C ILE A 778 23.41 35.96 -20.26
N ASN A 779 24.58 35.82 -20.88
CA ASN A 779 24.90 36.44 -22.18
C ASN A 779 24.15 35.80 -23.36
N ALA A 780 23.62 34.58 -23.20
CA ALA A 780 22.67 33.96 -24.14
C ALA A 780 21.20 34.35 -23.88
N GLY A 781 20.93 35.13 -22.83
CA GLY A 781 19.58 35.59 -22.45
C GLY A 781 18.83 34.67 -21.49
N ILE A 782 19.52 33.75 -20.80
CA ILE A 782 18.96 32.81 -19.83
C ILE A 782 19.08 33.40 -18.41
N ASP A 783 18.00 33.31 -17.62
CA ASP A 783 17.96 33.72 -16.22
C ASP A 783 18.52 32.60 -15.32
N ALA A 784 19.86 32.45 -15.34
CA ALA A 784 20.60 31.41 -14.66
C ALA A 784 20.90 31.74 -13.18
N LYS A 785 20.45 30.88 -12.25
CA LYS A 785 20.53 31.08 -10.80
C LYS A 785 21.31 29.93 -10.11
N PRO A 786 22.64 30.02 -9.99
CA PRO A 786 23.47 29.00 -9.35
C PRO A 786 23.48 29.12 -7.81
N ASP A 787 23.15 28.01 -7.15
CA ASP A 787 23.37 27.82 -5.70
C ASP A 787 24.54 26.82 -5.55
N ILE A 788 25.68 27.21 -4.97
CA ILE A 788 26.88 26.35 -4.85
C ILE A 788 26.88 25.67 -3.47
N MET A 789 26.92 24.34 -3.44
CA MET A 789 26.78 23.55 -2.22
C MET A 789 28.04 22.77 -1.87
N VAL A 790 28.54 22.98 -0.65
CA VAL A 790 29.70 22.26 -0.08
C VAL A 790 29.24 20.96 0.60
N PRO A 791 29.75 19.77 0.22
CA PRO A 791 29.42 18.49 0.86
C PRO A 791 30.27 18.17 2.10
N LEU A 792 29.76 17.29 2.95
CA LEU A 792 30.38 16.60 4.09
C LEU A 792 30.97 17.48 5.19
N VAL A 793 30.49 18.72 5.32
CA VAL A 793 30.86 19.66 6.39
C VAL A 793 30.47 19.10 7.76
N GLY A 794 31.41 19.09 8.71
CA GLY A 794 31.17 18.80 10.12
C GLY A 794 31.34 20.00 11.05
N LYS A 795 32.03 21.08 10.62
CA LYS A 795 32.38 22.25 11.43
C LYS A 795 32.41 23.55 10.60
N VAL A 796 32.06 24.69 11.21
CA VAL A 796 31.98 26.00 10.53
C VAL A 796 33.27 26.41 9.81
N GLU A 797 34.46 26.13 10.34
CA GLU A 797 35.72 26.51 9.65
C GLU A 797 36.00 25.68 8.40
N GLU A 798 35.47 24.46 8.28
CA GLU A 798 35.55 23.66 7.05
C GLU A 798 34.73 24.35 5.96
N PHE A 799 33.49 24.72 6.27
CA PHE A 799 32.63 25.48 5.36
C PHE A 799 33.23 26.84 5.01
N ARG A 800 33.64 27.63 6.01
CA ARG A 800 34.25 28.97 5.82
C ARG A 800 35.48 28.93 4.92
N SER A 801 36.32 27.89 5.04
CA SER A 801 37.48 27.69 4.17
C SER A 801 37.08 27.52 2.71
N GLN A 802 36.06 26.69 2.43
CA GLN A 802 35.59 26.42 1.07
C GLN A 802 34.79 27.60 0.50
N ALA A 803 33.90 28.22 1.29
CA ALA A 803 33.12 29.39 0.89
C ALA A 803 34.01 30.59 0.54
N ALA A 804 35.09 30.83 1.29
CA ALA A 804 36.07 31.88 0.97
C ALA A 804 36.79 31.59 -0.37
N LEU A 805 37.14 30.34 -0.65
CA LEU A 805 37.77 29.94 -1.90
C LEU A 805 36.83 30.13 -3.10
N ILE A 806 35.59 29.66 -3.01
CA ILE A 806 34.54 29.83 -4.03
C ILE A 806 34.32 31.32 -4.33
N ARG A 807 34.11 32.14 -3.30
CA ARG A 807 33.87 33.59 -3.43
C ARG A 807 35.10 34.32 -4.04
N SER A 808 36.32 33.89 -3.73
CA SER A 808 37.57 34.41 -4.33
C SER A 808 37.71 34.06 -5.82
N VAL A 809 37.36 32.84 -6.21
CA VAL A 809 37.40 32.39 -7.62
C VAL A 809 36.34 33.09 -8.45
N ALA A 810 35.12 33.27 -7.91
CA ALA A 810 34.07 34.04 -8.57
C ALA A 810 34.52 35.49 -8.85
N GLN A 811 35.10 36.18 -7.85
CA GLN A 811 35.66 37.53 -8.03
C GLN A 811 36.73 37.57 -9.13
N THR A 812 37.60 36.57 -9.20
CA THR A 812 38.63 36.47 -10.26
C THR A 812 38.01 36.34 -11.64
N VAL A 813 36.97 35.50 -11.80
CA VAL A 813 36.24 35.36 -13.08
C VAL A 813 35.46 36.63 -13.43
N PHE A 814 34.90 37.35 -12.46
CA PHE A 814 34.24 38.64 -12.69
C PHE A 814 35.20 39.71 -13.20
N GLU A 815 36.43 39.77 -12.66
CA GLU A 815 37.48 40.67 -13.15
C GLU A 815 37.98 40.29 -14.56
N GLU A 816 38.12 39.00 -14.85
CA GLU A 816 38.49 38.51 -16.20
C GLU A 816 37.41 38.77 -17.26
N ARG A 817 36.13 38.67 -16.90
CA ARG A 817 34.99 38.81 -17.84
C ARG A 817 34.41 40.23 -17.89
N GLY A 818 34.69 41.09 -16.90
CA GLY A 818 34.11 42.43 -16.78
C GLY A 818 32.62 42.42 -16.47
N GLN A 819 32.11 41.34 -15.88
CA GLN A 819 30.69 41.06 -15.65
C GLN A 819 30.51 40.23 -14.38
N THR A 820 29.48 40.54 -13.61
CA THR A 820 29.11 39.85 -12.36
C THR A 820 27.79 39.08 -12.53
N CYS A 821 27.62 38.00 -11.77
CA CYS A 821 26.33 37.34 -11.54
C CYS A 821 26.07 37.15 -10.03
N GLU A 822 24.80 36.98 -9.65
CA GLU A 822 24.42 36.59 -8.29
C GLU A 822 24.51 35.07 -8.16
N PHE A 823 24.97 34.59 -7.01
CA PHE A 823 25.05 33.17 -6.65
C PHE A 823 25.02 33.02 -5.12
N GLN A 824 24.54 31.89 -4.61
CA GLN A 824 24.57 31.57 -3.18
C GLN A 824 25.65 30.53 -2.87
N VAL A 825 26.15 30.51 -1.64
CA VAL A 825 27.04 29.46 -1.12
C VAL A 825 26.45 28.85 0.15
N GLY A 826 26.01 27.60 0.05
CA GLY A 826 25.40 26.84 1.14
C GLY A 826 26.11 25.51 1.37
N THR A 827 25.59 24.72 2.29
CA THR A 827 26.19 23.44 2.69
C THR A 827 25.17 22.31 2.75
N MET A 828 25.65 21.10 2.52
CA MET A 828 24.90 19.90 2.83
C MET A 828 25.00 19.62 4.35
N ILE A 829 23.87 19.35 4.99
CA ILE A 829 23.78 18.90 6.38
C ILE A 829 23.57 17.39 6.36
N GLU A 830 24.67 16.66 6.44
CA GLU A 830 24.70 15.19 6.37
C GLU A 830 25.58 14.55 7.46
N ILE A 831 26.41 15.34 8.14
CA ILE A 831 27.13 14.92 9.34
C ILE A 831 26.29 15.28 10.59
N PRO A 832 25.99 14.35 11.52
CA PRO A 832 25.24 14.66 12.74
C PRO A 832 25.84 15.80 13.58
N ARG A 833 27.18 15.99 13.54
CA ARG A 833 27.84 17.15 14.17
C ARG A 833 27.38 18.49 13.59
N ALA A 834 27.14 18.57 12.28
CA ALA A 834 26.64 19.78 11.63
C ALA A 834 25.25 20.16 12.15
N SER A 835 24.35 19.18 12.33
CA SER A 835 23.05 19.40 12.99
C SER A 835 23.19 19.91 14.43
N LEU A 836 24.11 19.31 15.20
CA LEU A 836 24.36 19.73 16.59
C LEU A 836 24.87 21.18 16.67
N THR A 837 25.72 21.63 15.74
CA THR A 837 26.28 22.99 15.67
C THR A 837 25.71 23.84 14.54
N ALA A 838 24.45 23.61 14.11
CA ALA A 838 23.88 24.24 12.92
C ALA A 838 23.88 25.79 12.98
N HIS A 839 23.66 26.36 14.16
CA HIS A 839 23.75 27.80 14.43
C HIS A 839 25.12 28.40 14.04
N GLU A 840 26.24 27.75 14.38
CA GLU A 840 27.59 28.21 13.99
C GLU A 840 27.75 28.30 12.46
N ILE A 841 27.09 27.39 11.72
CA ILE A 841 27.21 27.28 10.27
C ILE A 841 26.26 28.27 9.58
N ALA A 842 25.08 28.53 10.17
CA ALA A 842 24.08 29.49 9.70
C ALA A 842 24.53 30.97 9.78
N GLU A 843 25.62 31.28 10.49
CA GLU A 843 26.28 32.60 10.44
C GLU A 843 26.96 32.89 9.10
N GLU A 844 27.29 31.86 8.30
CA GLU A 844 28.17 31.97 7.11
C GLU A 844 27.51 31.44 5.82
N ALA A 845 26.59 30.48 5.95
CA ALA A 845 25.96 29.75 4.85
C ALA A 845 24.63 30.37 4.41
N ASP A 846 24.48 30.55 3.10
CA ASP A 846 23.32 31.19 2.49
C ASP A 846 22.07 30.26 2.47
N PHE A 847 22.27 28.94 2.48
CA PHE A 847 21.23 27.90 2.56
C PHE A 847 21.77 26.58 3.14
N PHE A 848 20.87 25.71 3.58
CA PHE A 848 21.14 24.31 3.92
C PHE A 848 20.35 23.34 3.00
N SER A 849 20.93 22.17 2.73
CA SER A 849 20.20 21.02 2.19
C SER A 849 20.56 19.77 2.99
N PHE A 850 19.59 19.00 3.49
CA PHE A 850 19.89 17.74 4.17
C PHE A 850 20.34 16.68 3.16
N GLY A 851 21.53 16.12 3.36
CA GLY A 851 21.97 14.88 2.73
C GLY A 851 21.41 13.71 3.52
N SER A 852 20.09 13.48 3.38
CA SER A 852 19.34 12.63 4.30
C SER A 852 19.81 11.17 4.33
N ASN A 853 20.32 10.65 3.20
CA ASN A 853 20.86 9.29 3.11
C ASN A 853 22.07 9.11 4.05
N ASP A 854 23.10 9.95 3.91
CA ASP A 854 24.32 9.91 4.72
C ASP A 854 24.04 10.30 6.19
N LEU A 855 23.08 11.21 6.44
CA LEU A 855 22.63 11.51 7.80
C LEU A 855 22.01 10.28 8.48
N THR A 856 21.18 9.50 7.80
CA THR A 856 20.70 8.20 8.31
C THR A 856 21.87 7.26 8.57
N GLN A 857 22.78 7.08 7.61
CA GLN A 857 23.93 6.17 7.75
C GLN A 857 24.75 6.49 9.02
N LEU A 858 25.05 7.77 9.26
CA LEU A 858 25.84 8.21 10.42
C LEU A 858 25.06 8.25 11.74
N THR A 859 23.73 8.31 11.69
CA THR A 859 22.87 8.29 12.90
C THR A 859 22.64 6.87 13.40
N PHE A 860 22.37 5.93 12.49
CA PHE A 860 22.24 4.50 12.81
C PHE A 860 23.58 3.77 12.96
N GLY A 861 24.66 4.30 12.37
CA GLY A 861 25.93 3.59 12.21
C GLY A 861 25.84 2.49 11.14
N TYR A 862 25.00 2.69 10.12
CA TYR A 862 24.66 1.72 9.07
C TYR A 862 25.37 2.07 7.75
N SER A 863 26.04 1.07 7.16
CA SER A 863 26.60 1.17 5.80
C SER A 863 25.54 0.79 4.78
N ARG A 864 25.20 1.70 3.86
CA ARG A 864 24.14 1.50 2.85
C ARG A 864 24.43 0.34 1.89
N ASP A 865 25.70 -0.01 1.70
CA ASP A 865 26.11 -1.13 0.85
C ASP A 865 26.03 -2.48 1.58
N ASP A 866 26.06 -2.49 2.92
CA ASP A 866 26.06 -3.71 3.75
C ASP A 866 24.68 -4.02 4.38
N VAL A 867 23.77 -3.05 4.51
CA VAL A 867 22.51 -3.18 5.27
C VAL A 867 21.57 -4.28 4.77
N GLY A 868 21.63 -4.62 3.47
CA GLY A 868 20.87 -5.74 2.90
C GLY A 868 21.14 -7.09 3.58
N THR A 869 22.28 -7.24 4.28
CA THR A 869 22.63 -8.45 5.04
C THR A 869 21.81 -8.65 6.33
N PHE A 870 21.16 -7.61 6.86
CA PHE A 870 20.44 -7.71 8.15
C PHE A 870 19.11 -6.95 8.23
N VAL A 871 18.89 -5.85 7.49
CA VAL A 871 17.65 -5.07 7.57
C VAL A 871 16.38 -5.89 7.27
N PRO A 872 16.34 -6.81 6.27
CA PRO A 872 15.19 -7.70 6.08
C PRO A 872 14.84 -8.54 7.32
N SER A 873 15.84 -8.95 8.09
CA SER A 873 15.66 -9.69 9.35
C SER A 873 15.17 -8.79 10.49
N TYR A 874 15.57 -7.51 10.51
CA TYR A 874 15.09 -6.52 11.49
C TYR A 874 13.62 -6.17 11.24
N LEU A 875 13.22 -6.00 9.97
CA LEU A 875 11.83 -5.80 9.56
C LEU A 875 10.96 -7.02 9.92
N THR A 876 11.44 -8.23 9.63
CA THR A 876 10.75 -9.49 9.96
C THR A 876 10.58 -9.70 11.48
N GLN A 877 11.52 -9.20 12.28
CA GLN A 877 11.45 -9.25 13.76
C GLN A 877 10.70 -8.06 14.38
N GLY A 878 10.24 -7.08 13.59
CA GLY A 878 9.62 -5.86 14.11
C GLY A 878 10.57 -4.95 14.90
N ILE A 879 11.89 -5.08 14.70
CA ILE A 879 12.92 -4.19 15.30
C ILE A 879 12.92 -2.83 14.57
N LEU A 880 12.62 -2.84 13.28
CA LEU A 880 12.35 -1.67 12.46
C LEU A 880 10.93 -1.81 11.88
N THR A 881 10.19 -0.70 11.75
CA THR A 881 8.89 -0.69 11.06
C THR A 881 9.01 -0.56 9.55
N ASP A 882 10.09 0.09 9.10
CA ASP A 882 10.34 0.52 7.72
C ASP A 882 11.86 0.51 7.46
N ASP A 883 12.27 0.50 6.19
CA ASP A 883 13.68 0.71 5.82
C ASP A 883 14.04 2.19 6.00
N PRO A 884 15.01 2.54 6.88
CA PRO A 884 15.35 3.92 7.21
C PRO A 884 16.08 4.68 6.08
N PHE A 885 16.38 4.02 4.95
CA PHE A 885 16.89 4.62 3.71
C PHE A 885 15.82 4.83 2.63
N VAL A 886 14.59 4.40 2.89
CA VAL A 886 13.41 4.58 2.00
C VAL A 886 12.40 5.51 2.66
N THR A 887 12.05 5.24 3.92
CA THR A 887 11.19 6.07 4.77
C THR A 887 12.05 6.68 5.87
N LEU A 888 11.96 7.99 6.09
CA LEU A 888 12.73 8.68 7.11
C LEU A 888 12.38 8.15 8.52
N ASP A 889 13.41 7.80 9.27
CA ASP A 889 13.32 7.64 10.72
C ASP A 889 13.00 9.00 11.38
N VAL A 890 11.75 9.17 11.81
CA VAL A 890 11.27 10.37 12.51
C VAL A 890 11.78 10.43 13.95
N GLU A 891 12.01 9.29 14.62
CA GLU A 891 12.35 9.24 16.04
C GLU A 891 13.82 9.58 16.31
N GLY A 892 14.75 9.20 15.44
CA GLY A 892 16.18 9.53 15.54
C GLY A 892 16.60 10.63 14.57
N VAL A 893 16.62 10.34 13.27
CA VAL A 893 17.09 11.26 12.21
C VAL A 893 16.21 12.52 12.14
N GLY A 894 14.90 12.37 12.33
CA GLY A 894 13.93 13.48 12.40
C GLY A 894 14.27 14.52 13.47
N GLN A 895 14.73 14.09 14.66
CA GLN A 895 15.16 15.02 15.72
C GLN A 895 16.39 15.84 15.31
N LEU A 896 17.35 15.26 14.58
CA LEU A 896 18.51 16.00 14.07
C LEU A 896 18.08 17.02 13.01
N ILE A 897 17.10 16.68 12.17
CA ILE A 897 16.54 17.57 11.16
C ILE A 897 15.82 18.76 11.82
N GLN A 898 14.89 18.51 12.75
CA GLN A 898 14.19 19.57 13.50
C GLN A 898 15.17 20.49 14.25
N MET A 899 16.11 19.91 15.01
CA MET A 899 17.13 20.67 15.75
C MET A 899 18.02 21.54 14.82
N THR A 900 18.27 21.08 13.60
CA THR A 900 19.00 21.86 12.58
C THR A 900 18.17 23.06 12.11
N VAL A 901 16.88 22.85 11.82
CA VAL A 901 15.97 23.92 11.37
C VAL A 901 15.80 24.98 12.44
N GLU A 902 15.54 24.59 13.69
CA GLU A 902 15.44 25.49 14.84
C GLU A 902 16.70 26.35 15.00
N LYS A 903 17.87 25.72 15.14
CA LYS A 903 19.16 26.42 15.35
C LYS A 903 19.61 27.25 14.16
N GLY A 904 19.31 26.81 12.94
CA GLY A 904 19.62 27.57 11.73
C GLY A 904 18.77 28.83 11.63
N ARG A 905 17.47 28.73 11.92
CA ARG A 905 16.53 29.85 11.85
C ARG A 905 16.55 30.77 13.08
N GLU A 906 17.07 30.32 14.21
CA GLU A 906 17.42 31.19 15.36
C GLU A 906 18.46 32.25 14.95
N VAL A 907 19.43 31.88 14.11
CA VAL A 907 20.49 32.78 13.60
C VAL A 907 20.02 33.55 12.36
N ASN A 908 19.42 32.87 11.39
CA ASN A 908 18.91 33.46 10.15
C ASN A 908 17.46 33.02 9.90
N PRO A 909 16.44 33.80 10.32
CA PRO A 909 15.03 33.45 10.17
C PRO A 909 14.57 33.22 8.71
N ASN A 910 15.32 33.70 7.73
CA ASN A 910 15.05 33.51 6.30
C ASN A 910 15.91 32.40 5.67
N LEU A 911 16.63 31.60 6.45
CA LEU A 911 17.49 30.53 5.95
C LEU A 911 16.66 29.50 5.17
N LYS A 912 16.95 29.38 3.88
CA LYS A 912 16.38 28.36 3.01
C LYS A 912 16.95 27.01 3.43
N ILE A 913 16.08 26.10 3.87
CA ILE A 913 16.47 24.74 4.30
C ILE A 913 15.63 23.75 3.53
N GLY A 914 16.27 22.89 2.74
CA GLY A 914 15.59 21.79 2.05
C GLY A 914 16.22 20.42 2.32
N VAL A 915 15.77 19.41 1.60
CA VAL A 915 16.27 18.03 1.69
C VAL A 915 16.46 17.43 0.31
N CYS A 916 17.52 16.64 0.16
CA CYS A 916 17.77 15.80 -1.00
C CYS A 916 18.07 14.34 -0.57
N GLY A 917 18.05 13.43 -1.53
CA GLY A 917 18.07 11.98 -1.29
C GLY A 917 16.73 11.32 -1.66
N GLU A 918 16.53 10.07 -1.24
CA GLU A 918 15.31 9.32 -1.59
C GLU A 918 14.08 9.73 -0.76
N HIS A 919 14.31 10.08 0.51
CA HIS A 919 13.27 10.58 1.43
C HIS A 919 12.54 11.82 0.87
N GLY A 920 13.21 12.65 0.06
CA GLY A 920 12.60 13.82 -0.59
C GLY A 920 11.46 13.47 -1.57
N GLY A 921 11.32 12.20 -1.96
CA GLY A 921 10.23 11.69 -2.79
C GLY A 921 9.38 10.60 -2.13
N ASP A 922 9.56 10.34 -0.84
CA ASP A 922 8.73 9.40 -0.07
C ASP A 922 7.55 10.14 0.58
N PRO A 923 6.28 9.72 0.37
CA PRO A 923 5.13 10.44 0.90
C PRO A 923 5.12 10.63 2.42
N ARG A 924 5.60 9.65 3.21
CA ARG A 924 5.64 9.75 4.68
C ARG A 924 6.70 10.76 5.14
N SER A 925 7.90 10.69 4.56
CA SER A 925 8.99 11.63 4.79
C SER A 925 8.60 13.05 4.37
N VAL A 926 7.99 13.23 3.21
CA VAL A 926 7.50 14.54 2.71
C VAL A 926 6.45 15.13 3.66
N ARG A 927 5.54 14.33 4.22
CA ARG A 927 4.58 14.80 5.24
C ARG A 927 5.30 15.36 6.48
N PHE A 928 6.29 14.64 7.02
CA PHE A 928 7.12 15.12 8.13
C PHE A 928 7.87 16.43 7.78
N PHE A 929 8.45 16.52 6.58
CA PHE A 929 9.15 17.72 6.12
C PHE A 929 8.24 18.95 6.00
N CYS A 930 6.95 18.77 5.68
CA CYS A 930 5.96 19.85 5.59
C CYS A 930 5.32 20.22 6.93
N ASN A 931 5.05 19.23 7.79
CA ASN A 931 4.20 19.40 8.96
C ASN A 931 5.02 19.66 10.23
N ASP A 932 6.06 18.86 10.45
CA ASP A 932 6.77 18.76 11.74
C ASP A 932 8.17 19.40 11.72
N ALA A 933 8.81 19.48 10.54
CA ALA A 933 10.14 20.07 10.37
C ALA A 933 10.17 21.39 9.57
N ASP A 934 9.06 21.79 8.95
CA ASP A 934 8.87 23.10 8.30
C ASP A 934 9.95 23.47 7.24
N LEU A 935 10.32 22.50 6.39
CA LEU A 935 11.32 22.71 5.33
C LEU A 935 10.80 23.66 4.23
N SER A 936 11.72 24.38 3.60
CA SER A 936 11.45 25.30 2.49
C SER A 936 11.24 24.59 1.15
N TYR A 937 11.94 23.47 0.93
CA TYR A 937 11.79 22.65 -0.28
C TYR A 937 12.14 21.16 -0.05
N VAL A 938 11.55 20.27 -0.86
CA VAL A 938 11.98 18.87 -1.00
C VAL A 938 12.56 18.63 -2.40
N SER A 939 13.55 17.75 -2.53
CA SER A 939 14.23 17.47 -3.80
C SER A 939 14.39 15.96 -4.03
N CYS A 940 13.76 15.45 -5.09
CA CYS A 940 13.65 14.02 -5.41
C CYS A 940 14.07 13.71 -6.86
N SER A 941 14.13 12.45 -7.27
CA SER A 941 14.40 12.11 -8.68
C SER A 941 13.31 12.67 -9.63
N PRO A 942 13.61 12.92 -10.93
CA PRO A 942 12.70 13.62 -11.87
C PRO A 942 11.31 13.01 -12.03
N PHE A 943 11.19 11.69 -11.84
CA PHE A 943 9.92 10.96 -11.90
C PHE A 943 9.16 10.94 -10.55
N ARG A 944 9.83 11.13 -9.41
CA ARG A 944 9.17 11.26 -8.10
C ARG A 944 8.60 12.67 -7.85
N VAL A 945 8.91 13.66 -8.70
CA VAL A 945 8.45 15.06 -8.57
C VAL A 945 6.91 15.19 -8.46
N PRO A 946 6.08 14.50 -9.27
CA PRO A 946 4.62 14.56 -9.11
C PRO A 946 4.15 13.95 -7.79
N ILE A 947 4.79 12.87 -7.33
CA ILE A 947 4.49 12.17 -6.07
C ILE A 947 4.81 13.07 -4.88
N ALA A 948 5.99 13.71 -4.86
CA ALA A 948 6.38 14.67 -3.83
C ALA A 948 5.43 15.88 -3.79
N ARG A 949 5.02 16.41 -4.95
CA ARG A 949 4.02 17.49 -5.06
C ARG A 949 2.68 17.07 -4.43
N LEU A 950 2.17 15.88 -4.75
CA LEU A 950 0.92 15.36 -4.20
C LEU A 950 1.00 15.13 -2.68
N ALA A 951 2.07 14.48 -2.20
CA ALA A 951 2.29 14.23 -0.77
C ALA A 951 2.37 15.54 0.04
N ALA A 952 3.03 16.57 -0.49
CA ALA A 952 3.10 17.89 0.12
C ALA A 952 1.73 18.59 0.18
N ALA A 953 0.92 18.48 -0.87
CA ALA A 953 -0.43 19.05 -0.87
C ALA A 953 -1.36 18.32 0.11
N GLN A 954 -1.27 16.99 0.20
CA GLN A 954 -1.98 16.19 1.21
C GLN A 954 -1.57 16.59 2.62
N ALA A 955 -0.26 16.74 2.89
CA ALA A 955 0.26 17.17 4.18
C ALA A 955 -0.34 18.51 4.63
N CYS A 956 -0.44 19.48 3.71
CA CYS A 956 -1.11 20.76 3.97
C CYS A 956 -2.63 20.61 4.23
N VAL A 957 -3.36 19.79 3.47
CA VAL A 957 -4.80 19.53 3.74
C VAL A 957 -4.99 18.91 5.12
N GLU A 958 -4.17 17.93 5.49
CA GLU A 958 -4.20 17.28 6.80
C GLU A 958 -3.87 18.27 7.93
N LYS A 959 -2.82 19.11 7.77
CA LYS A 959 -2.42 20.17 8.71
C LYS A 959 -3.48 21.28 8.89
N ASN A 960 -4.38 21.46 7.92
CA ASN A 960 -5.51 22.41 8.01
C ASN A 960 -6.81 21.79 8.55
N ASN A 961 -6.86 20.46 8.71
CA ASN A 961 -8.03 19.73 9.20
C ASN A 961 -7.87 19.25 10.67
N ALA A 962 -6.68 19.39 11.25
CA ALA A 962 -6.33 19.06 12.63
C ALA A 962 -6.43 20.27 13.58
#